data_AF-A0A497FTZ9-F1
#
_entry.id   AF-A0A497FTZ9-F1
#
_cell.length_a   1.000
_cell.length_b   1.000
_cell.length_c   1.000
_cell.angle_alpha   90.00
_cell.angle_beta   90.00
_cell.angle_gamma   90.00
#
_symmetry.space_group_name_H-M   'P 1'
#
loop_
_entity.id
_entity.type
_entity.pdbx_description
1 polymer ?
#
loop_
_entity_poly.entity_id
_entity_poly.type
_entity_poly.pdbx_seq_one_letter_code
_entity_poly.pdbx_strand_id
1 'polypeptide(L)'
;MVELRKTSVLVLLLLALLFVQFTYSSNTYSWKLGDLSLANIDAHVRFFTGLESRFTGYPGYYNAVDYIYSYLQSLGLKPQLEYFDVVIPYEEYAYIKLESGEVIKAHMLFPEIPYTGSANLSGRLVYVGSASLKELSGVQLNGCIAVIEFDSLWEWRVLPLLGAKAVVFIEHYSPSRVHYRNIAGYKLAPLPLSFTRLYVTKEYRNTLIEASKKGLRAEISCKMTWRKVKAANILAVIRGTDPALQKEYIVLTAHFDSFSVVPALAPGATDSIGISVLLEVARLLSQNPAPRSVVIAAFSGHWQFLAGARDFAEKRLSEALENRGFAKNIKLMIELDLSTVSNALSARNFGYGYWIINTETGALIKYSWLKSLLDKACSELEAETGEKYCFHNVLMAAPPLEEGLWQALINLMTELGDLYPAQLDIEPWTVAGGLGIALRTVKSFYTYLLTPFDTYDKLNYWNLVPQLKLVSAILSHVLSTPKWSMLAQPKYSRFTPPDMGLCKLVVRVLRYDIRTATYLPAPGVLVMAGGGRGERWMPTAAGIRYPFLLIGITDENGEICFNGVRYSMTYTALVFAIDEKDRIVGVGPYAGPGAIPRTFVVAYNETSVLTVAISYNVSTIEVYGAFIQTSMTLPITYMVYDARTHYIPQPFQYLFAYDFYDAVLFVPSNTPVEVLALQSGAYFGVGLTGVSSSFYTWTLLPPAGIIAGISKPAPEGPGFTLKRGEVLRIPYGPLRFAQETWFLDEYRLQPVKWTNASTQALALTFHKLAGKEIARSKEYLERGELGKAVARMHVAWFYEANAYQATRALIMDILQMSAIYVLLLVPFIYLLTNLVYREKWTRRKIFFASLLTAFTVGLFIVIHPVAVLATNTFMIIGGYLALSFGLILAFIAFSRTYGQLREIRRERIGIHFIERERTSIIE
;
A
#
# COMPACT_ATOMS: atom_id res chain seq x y z
N MET A 1 7.10 26.11 74.91
CA MET A 1 6.47 26.93 73.84
C MET A 1 6.69 26.39 72.42
N VAL A 2 7.81 25.73 72.11
CA VAL A 2 8.08 25.18 70.76
C VAL A 2 7.32 23.87 70.48
N GLU A 3 7.10 23.02 71.50
CA GLU A 3 6.29 21.79 71.35
C GLU A 3 4.82 22.07 71.09
N LEU A 4 4.18 22.99 71.83
CA LEU A 4 2.78 23.37 71.60
C LEU A 4 2.50 23.91 70.18
N ARG A 5 3.49 24.55 69.54
CA ARG A 5 3.37 25.03 68.15
C ARG A 5 3.41 23.89 67.14
N LYS A 6 4.20 22.84 67.38
CA LYS A 6 4.26 21.67 66.48
C LYS A 6 2.98 20.85 66.53
N THR A 7 2.40 20.64 67.71
CA THR A 7 1.11 19.95 67.85
C THR A 7 -0.03 20.74 67.22
N SER A 8 -0.03 22.08 67.37
CA SER A 8 -1.06 22.93 66.76
C SER A 8 -1.01 22.94 65.23
N VAL A 9 0.19 22.94 64.63
CA VAL A 9 0.37 22.85 63.18
C VAL A 9 0.02 21.47 62.64
N LEU A 10 0.35 20.40 63.37
CA LEU A 10 -0.02 19.03 63.00
C LEU A 10 -1.54 18.82 63.06
N VAL A 11 -2.20 19.38 64.08
CA VAL A 11 -3.66 19.36 64.23
C VAL A 11 -4.34 20.21 63.15
N LEU A 12 -3.78 21.36 62.77
CA LEU A 12 -4.27 22.16 61.64
C LEU A 12 -4.09 21.46 60.29
N LEU A 13 -2.99 20.73 60.09
CA LEU A 13 -2.76 19.91 58.90
C LEU A 13 -3.70 18.71 58.86
N LEU A 14 -3.92 18.03 59.99
CA LEU A 14 -4.89 16.94 60.11
C LEU A 14 -6.33 17.41 59.95
N LEU A 15 -6.69 18.57 60.51
CA LEU A 15 -7.98 19.20 60.32
C LEU A 15 -8.15 19.67 58.88
N ALA A 16 -7.12 20.20 58.23
CA ALA A 16 -7.16 20.55 56.81
C ALA A 16 -7.26 19.29 55.93
N LEU A 17 -6.58 18.19 56.28
CA LEU A 17 -6.71 16.89 55.61
C LEU A 17 -8.10 16.28 55.82
N LEU A 18 -8.68 16.41 57.02
CA LEU A 18 -10.04 16.00 57.34
C LEU A 18 -11.09 16.91 56.67
N PHE A 19 -10.85 18.22 56.56
CA PHE A 19 -11.71 19.15 55.83
C PHE A 19 -11.64 18.92 54.32
N VAL A 20 -10.47 18.56 53.80
CA VAL A 20 -10.30 18.07 52.43
C VAL A 20 -11.04 16.75 52.26
N GLN A 21 -10.94 15.78 53.18
CA GLN A 21 -11.76 14.56 53.12
C GLN A 21 -13.27 14.82 53.24
N PHE A 22 -13.72 15.78 54.06
CA PHE A 22 -15.13 16.13 54.22
C PHE A 22 -15.69 16.89 53.00
N THR A 23 -14.86 17.70 52.33
CA THR A 23 -15.21 18.33 51.03
C THR A 23 -15.05 17.38 49.84
N TYR A 24 -14.33 16.26 50.01
CA TYR A 24 -14.27 15.12 49.10
C TYR A 24 -15.31 14.03 49.41
N SER A 25 -16.32 14.32 50.24
CA SER A 25 -17.62 13.65 50.13
C SER A 25 -18.24 14.05 48.80
N SER A 26 -17.78 13.42 47.71
CA SER A 26 -18.42 13.57 46.41
C SER A 26 -19.80 12.95 46.54
N ASN A 27 -20.84 13.78 46.65
CA ASN A 27 -22.19 13.34 46.33
C ASN A 27 -22.15 12.84 44.88
N THR A 28 -22.00 11.53 44.70
CA THR A 28 -22.23 10.87 43.43
C THR A 28 -23.70 11.06 43.12
N TYR A 29 -24.03 11.61 41.95
CA TYR A 29 -25.42 11.64 41.52
C TYR A 29 -25.92 10.20 41.44
N SER A 30 -27.08 9.92 42.03
CA SER A 30 -27.71 8.58 42.00
C SER A 30 -28.28 8.20 40.63
N TRP A 31 -28.01 8.99 39.60
CA TRP A 31 -28.52 8.78 38.26
C TRP A 31 -27.86 7.56 37.61
N LYS A 32 -28.69 6.65 37.10
CA LYS A 32 -28.27 5.51 36.29
C LYS A 32 -29.03 5.52 34.96
N LEU A 33 -28.34 5.10 33.90
CA LEU A 33 -28.98 4.76 32.64
C LEU A 33 -29.81 3.47 32.86
N GLY A 34 -31.01 3.43 32.29
CA GLY A 34 -31.86 2.23 32.35
C GLY A 34 -31.26 1.04 31.60
N ASP A 35 -31.92 -0.11 31.71
CA ASP A 35 -31.54 -1.31 30.97
C ASP A 35 -31.77 -1.13 29.46
N LEU A 36 -30.75 -1.46 28.67
CA LEU A 36 -30.80 -1.41 27.22
C LEU A 36 -31.66 -2.57 26.69
N SER A 37 -32.78 -2.27 26.04
CA SER A 37 -33.72 -3.28 25.55
C SER A 37 -33.15 -4.01 24.33
N LEU A 38 -32.89 -5.31 24.49
CA LEU A 38 -32.46 -6.18 23.40
C LEU A 38 -33.49 -6.22 22.26
N ALA A 39 -34.78 -6.16 22.58
CA ALA A 39 -35.86 -6.19 21.59
C ALA A 39 -35.88 -4.94 20.71
N ASN A 40 -35.62 -3.76 21.29
CA ASN A 40 -35.53 -2.51 20.52
C ASN A 40 -34.26 -2.49 19.66
N ILE A 41 -33.13 -2.92 20.22
CA ILE A 41 -31.88 -3.07 19.48
C ILE A 41 -32.06 -4.02 18.31
N ASP A 42 -32.69 -5.19 18.51
CA ASP A 42 -32.99 -6.15 17.45
C ASP A 42 -33.85 -5.55 16.34
N ALA A 43 -34.88 -4.76 16.70
CA ALA A 43 -35.73 -4.09 15.72
C ALA A 43 -34.93 -3.12 14.82
N HIS A 44 -34.01 -2.34 15.40
CA HIS A 44 -33.11 -1.47 14.64
C HIS A 44 -32.15 -2.28 13.74
N VAL A 45 -31.54 -3.34 14.27
CA VAL A 45 -30.63 -4.21 13.49
C VAL A 45 -31.36 -4.83 12.30
N ARG A 46 -32.58 -5.35 12.49
CA ARG A 46 -33.39 -5.93 11.40
C ARG A 46 -33.72 -4.90 10.33
N PHE A 47 -34.01 -3.66 10.72
CA PHE A 47 -34.21 -2.58 9.77
C PHE A 47 -32.94 -2.35 8.94
N PHE A 48 -31.79 -2.11 9.59
CA PHE A 48 -30.55 -1.80 8.88
C PHE A 48 -30.09 -2.94 7.98
N THR A 49 -30.13 -4.18 8.46
CA THR A 49 -29.71 -5.37 7.70
C THR A 49 -30.63 -5.67 6.51
N GLY A 50 -31.87 -5.17 6.52
CA GLY A 50 -32.81 -5.28 5.41
C GLY A 50 -32.56 -4.32 4.24
N LEU A 51 -31.60 -3.40 4.32
CA LEU A 51 -31.37 -2.35 3.33
C LEU A 51 -30.45 -2.75 2.15
N GLU A 52 -30.15 -4.05 1.98
CA GLU A 52 -29.22 -4.61 0.98
C GLU A 52 -27.77 -4.10 1.14
N SER A 53 -27.48 -2.85 0.78
CA SER A 53 -26.17 -2.19 0.97
C SER A 53 -26.31 -0.82 1.61
N ARG A 54 -25.61 -0.62 2.73
CA ARG A 54 -25.42 0.69 3.38
C ARG A 54 -24.02 1.25 3.13
N PHE A 55 -23.32 0.78 2.10
CA PHE A 55 -22.10 1.45 1.66
C PHE A 55 -22.43 2.88 1.24
N THR A 56 -21.67 3.86 1.75
CA THR A 56 -21.97 5.29 1.60
C THR A 56 -22.28 5.65 0.15
N GLY A 57 -23.42 6.30 -0.09
CA GLY A 57 -23.88 6.70 -1.42
C GLY A 57 -24.76 5.68 -2.16
N TYR A 58 -24.93 4.45 -1.65
CA TYR A 58 -25.89 3.49 -2.20
C TYR A 58 -27.32 3.76 -1.66
N PRO A 59 -28.38 3.25 -2.31
CA PRO A 59 -29.76 3.51 -1.88
C PRO A 59 -30.04 3.16 -0.41
N GLY A 60 -29.55 2.02 0.07
CA GLY A 60 -29.73 1.59 1.46
C GLY A 60 -29.05 2.50 2.48
N TYR A 61 -27.97 3.19 2.09
CA TYR A 61 -27.34 4.21 2.93
C TYR A 61 -28.27 5.41 3.17
N TYR A 62 -28.91 5.93 2.13
CA TYR A 62 -29.84 7.07 2.28
C TYR A 62 -31.09 6.69 3.08
N ASN A 63 -31.61 5.47 2.89
CA ASN A 63 -32.70 4.95 3.72
C ASN A 63 -32.32 4.87 5.21
N ALA A 64 -31.05 4.54 5.52
CA ALA A 64 -30.56 4.54 6.89
C ALA A 64 -30.48 5.96 7.48
N VAL A 65 -30.08 6.96 6.67
CA VAL A 65 -30.10 8.38 7.08
C VAL A 65 -31.50 8.82 7.47
N ASP A 66 -32.48 8.57 6.59
CA ASP A 66 -33.88 8.98 6.80
C ASP A 66 -34.48 8.28 8.03
N TYR A 67 -34.16 7.01 8.23
CA TYR A 67 -34.60 6.25 9.41
C TYR A 67 -34.07 6.83 10.71
N ILE A 68 -32.76 7.06 10.81
CA ILE A 68 -32.14 7.60 12.02
C ILE A 68 -32.68 9.00 12.31
N TYR A 69 -32.77 9.85 11.28
CA TYR A 69 -33.33 11.19 11.41
C TYR A 69 -34.77 11.15 11.96
N SER A 70 -35.64 10.36 11.31
CA SER A 70 -37.04 10.24 11.69
C SER A 70 -37.22 9.63 13.09
N TYR A 71 -36.40 8.64 13.43
CA TYR A 71 -36.43 8.00 14.75
C TYR A 71 -36.05 9.00 15.85
N LEU A 72 -34.93 9.73 15.69
CA LEU A 72 -34.54 10.75 16.68
C LEU A 72 -35.60 11.86 16.80
N GLN A 73 -36.23 12.27 15.69
CA GLN A 73 -37.33 13.23 15.72
C GLN A 73 -38.55 12.69 16.48
N SER A 74 -38.88 11.40 16.32
CA SER A 74 -39.99 10.75 17.03
C SER A 74 -39.79 10.70 18.56
N LEU A 75 -38.54 10.77 19.03
CA LEU A 75 -38.20 10.90 20.45
C LEU A 75 -38.36 12.33 20.99
N GLY A 76 -38.82 13.28 20.16
CA GLY A 76 -38.94 14.70 20.52
C GLY A 76 -37.62 15.48 20.41
N LEU A 77 -36.57 14.87 19.83
CA LEU A 77 -35.30 15.54 19.59
C LEU A 77 -35.34 16.36 18.30
N LYS A 78 -34.38 17.27 18.16
CA LYS A 78 -34.20 18.09 16.95
C LYS A 78 -32.93 17.65 16.21
N PRO A 79 -33.00 16.56 15.41
CA PRO A 79 -31.84 16.08 14.66
C PRO A 79 -31.41 17.09 13.59
N GLN A 80 -30.10 17.22 13.40
CA GLN A 80 -29.46 18.08 12.40
C GLN A 80 -28.58 17.23 11.48
N LEU A 81 -28.68 17.47 10.18
CA LEU A 81 -27.83 16.83 9.18
C LEU A 81 -26.62 17.73 8.90
N GLU A 82 -25.43 17.19 9.13
CA GLU A 82 -24.17 17.82 8.74
C GLU A 82 -23.63 17.11 7.50
N TYR A 83 -23.79 17.76 6.35
CA TYR A 83 -23.37 17.19 5.08
C TYR A 83 -21.87 17.38 4.81
N PHE A 84 -21.30 16.41 4.08
CA PHE A 84 -19.95 16.43 3.53
C PHE A 84 -19.88 15.60 2.24
N ASP A 85 -18.85 15.83 1.43
CA ASP A 85 -18.65 15.10 0.16
C ASP A 85 -17.68 13.94 0.35
N VAL A 86 -17.98 12.81 -0.28
CA VAL A 86 -17.06 11.67 -0.41
C VAL A 86 -17.05 11.15 -1.85
N VAL A 87 -15.92 10.58 -2.27
CA VAL A 87 -15.81 9.92 -3.57
C VAL A 87 -15.85 8.41 -3.35
N ILE A 88 -16.79 7.74 -4.03
CA ILE A 88 -17.01 6.31 -3.91
C ILE A 88 -17.03 5.61 -5.27
N PRO A 89 -16.73 4.31 -5.33
CA PRO A 89 -17.03 3.49 -6.49
C PRO A 89 -18.51 3.08 -6.50
N TYR A 90 -19.24 3.55 -7.50
CA TYR A 90 -20.67 3.29 -7.65
C TYR A 90 -20.92 2.29 -8.79
N GLU A 91 -21.48 1.13 -8.46
CA GLU A 91 -21.95 0.14 -9.44
C GLU A 91 -23.20 0.66 -10.14
N GLU A 92 -23.11 0.87 -11.46
CA GLU A 92 -24.27 1.23 -12.28
C GLU A 92 -25.07 -0.01 -12.66
N TYR A 93 -24.39 -1.07 -13.09
CA TYR A 93 -24.98 -2.37 -13.40
C TYR A 93 -23.90 -3.46 -13.54
N ALA A 94 -24.28 -4.71 -13.32
CA ALA A 94 -23.48 -5.87 -13.68
C ALA A 94 -24.37 -7.09 -13.96
N TYR A 95 -24.20 -7.69 -15.15
CA TYR A 95 -24.93 -8.90 -15.53
C TYR A 95 -24.11 -9.80 -16.44
N ILE A 96 -24.44 -11.09 -16.40
CA ILE A 96 -23.86 -12.14 -17.23
C ILE A 96 -24.98 -12.74 -18.07
N LYS A 97 -24.90 -12.58 -19.39
CA LYS A 97 -25.86 -13.18 -20.33
C LYS A 97 -25.28 -14.47 -20.88
N LEU A 98 -25.96 -15.59 -20.66
CA LEU A 98 -25.59 -16.88 -21.22
C LEU A 98 -26.07 -16.99 -22.67
N GLU A 99 -25.37 -17.81 -23.46
CA GLU A 99 -25.80 -18.16 -24.83
C GLU A 99 -27.17 -18.85 -24.87
N SER A 100 -27.60 -19.47 -23.76
CA SER A 100 -28.96 -20.01 -23.60
C SER A 100 -30.06 -18.93 -23.54
N GLY A 101 -29.69 -17.65 -23.42
CA GLY A 101 -30.61 -16.52 -23.27
C GLY A 101 -30.87 -16.09 -21.82
N GLU A 102 -30.44 -16.89 -20.84
CA GLU A 102 -30.58 -16.57 -19.41
C GLU A 102 -29.68 -15.38 -19.02
N VAL A 103 -30.22 -14.48 -18.18
CA VAL A 103 -29.51 -13.29 -17.69
C VAL A 103 -29.34 -13.42 -16.17
N ILE A 104 -28.10 -13.49 -15.74
CA ILE A 104 -27.70 -13.66 -14.35
C ILE A 104 -27.30 -12.30 -13.78
N LYS A 105 -27.93 -11.89 -12.68
CA LYS A 105 -27.49 -10.72 -11.91
C LYS A 105 -26.13 -11.02 -11.29
N ALA A 106 -25.19 -10.10 -11.47
CA ALA A 106 -23.87 -10.15 -10.87
C ALA A 106 -23.60 -8.83 -10.15
N HIS A 107 -22.50 -8.79 -9.41
CA HIS A 107 -22.02 -7.59 -8.73
C HIS A 107 -20.51 -7.46 -8.94
N MET A 108 -20.01 -6.24 -9.07
CA MET A 108 -18.60 -5.95 -9.20
C MET A 108 -17.93 -5.96 -7.82
N LEU A 109 -16.71 -6.49 -7.77
CA LEU A 109 -15.90 -6.35 -6.56
C LEU A 109 -15.40 -4.91 -6.42
N PHE A 110 -15.05 -4.52 -5.19
CA PHE A 110 -14.43 -3.24 -4.90
C PHE A 110 -13.19 -3.04 -5.81
N PRO A 111 -13.04 -1.87 -6.45
CA PRO A 111 -12.02 -1.60 -7.46
C PRO A 111 -10.59 -1.95 -7.04
N GLU A 112 -9.83 -2.46 -8.01
CA GLU A 112 -8.36 -2.48 -7.97
C GLU A 112 -7.86 -1.09 -8.38
N ILE A 113 -8.06 -0.16 -7.46
CA ILE A 113 -7.89 1.29 -7.61
C ILE A 113 -6.66 1.63 -8.50
N PRO A 114 -6.80 2.46 -9.56
CA PRO A 114 -7.97 3.27 -9.92
C PRO A 114 -8.97 2.56 -10.84
N TYR A 115 -8.64 1.39 -11.40
CA TYR A 115 -9.52 0.70 -12.35
C TYR A 115 -10.78 0.20 -11.65
N THR A 116 -11.94 0.58 -12.16
CA THR A 116 -13.22 0.11 -11.61
C THR A 116 -13.53 -1.31 -12.05
N GLY A 117 -12.94 -1.78 -13.16
CA GLY A 117 -13.14 -3.12 -13.72
C GLY A 117 -14.30 -3.19 -14.70
N SER A 118 -14.76 -2.05 -15.22
CA SER A 118 -15.87 -1.95 -16.17
C SER A 118 -15.50 -2.63 -17.48
N ALA A 119 -16.40 -3.47 -18.02
CA ALA A 119 -16.10 -4.25 -19.20
C ALA A 119 -17.35 -4.68 -19.97
N ASN A 120 -17.15 -4.82 -21.29
CA ASN A 120 -18.01 -5.57 -22.19
C ASN A 120 -17.14 -6.64 -22.86
N LEU A 121 -17.27 -7.90 -22.41
CA LEU A 121 -16.43 -8.99 -22.90
C LEU A 121 -17.21 -10.30 -23.04
N SER A 122 -16.72 -11.19 -23.90
CA SER A 122 -17.29 -12.52 -24.10
C SER A 122 -16.23 -13.61 -24.08
N GLY A 123 -16.65 -14.78 -23.61
CA GLY A 123 -15.79 -15.94 -23.48
C GLY A 123 -16.58 -17.20 -23.13
N ARG A 124 -15.92 -18.35 -23.27
CA ARG A 124 -16.45 -19.62 -22.77
C ARG A 124 -16.39 -19.63 -21.24
N LEU A 125 -17.45 -20.09 -20.58
CA LEU A 125 -17.43 -20.32 -19.14
C LEU A 125 -16.64 -21.58 -18.78
N VAL A 126 -15.78 -21.48 -17.77
CA VAL A 126 -14.97 -22.60 -17.28
C VAL A 126 -14.98 -22.59 -15.76
N TYR A 127 -15.50 -23.66 -15.16
CA TYR A 127 -15.51 -23.82 -13.71
C TYR A 127 -14.18 -24.40 -13.25
N VAL A 128 -13.53 -23.73 -12.30
CA VAL A 128 -12.16 -24.06 -11.86
C VAL A 128 -12.06 -24.46 -10.40
N GLY A 129 -13.18 -24.69 -9.71
CA GLY A 129 -13.19 -25.00 -8.28
C GLY A 129 -12.56 -23.88 -7.46
N SER A 130 -11.56 -24.21 -6.64
CA SER A 130 -10.77 -23.24 -5.87
C SER A 130 -9.62 -22.61 -6.66
N ALA A 131 -9.43 -23.01 -7.93
CA ALA A 131 -8.27 -22.72 -8.78
C ALA A 131 -6.94 -23.30 -8.25
N SER A 132 -6.98 -24.28 -7.35
CA SER A 132 -5.78 -25.01 -6.94
C SER A 132 -5.10 -25.65 -8.15
N LEU A 133 -3.77 -25.70 -8.16
CA LEU A 133 -3.01 -26.24 -9.30
C LEU A 133 -3.39 -27.68 -9.68
N LYS A 134 -3.92 -28.46 -8.72
CA LYS A 134 -4.43 -29.82 -8.95
C LYS A 134 -5.75 -29.81 -9.72
N GLU A 135 -6.67 -28.90 -9.38
CA GLU A 135 -7.98 -28.76 -10.03
C GLU A 135 -7.89 -28.14 -11.42
N LEU A 136 -6.81 -27.41 -11.71
CA LEU A 136 -6.57 -26.84 -13.03
C LEU A 136 -6.04 -27.86 -14.07
N SER A 137 -5.79 -29.12 -13.67
CA SER A 137 -5.30 -30.14 -14.60
C SER A 137 -6.34 -30.49 -15.67
N GLY A 138 -5.97 -30.38 -16.95
CA GLY A 138 -6.84 -30.63 -18.09
C GLY A 138 -7.76 -29.47 -18.46
N VAL A 139 -7.64 -28.32 -17.79
CA VAL A 139 -8.50 -27.15 -18.02
C VAL A 139 -7.86 -26.19 -19.03
N GLN A 140 -8.65 -25.68 -19.98
CA GLN A 140 -8.20 -24.66 -20.93
C GLN A 140 -8.74 -23.28 -20.53
N LEU A 141 -7.85 -22.41 -20.05
CA LEU A 141 -8.18 -21.09 -19.50
C LEU A 141 -7.95 -19.91 -20.45
N ASN A 142 -7.16 -20.09 -21.51
CA ASN A 142 -6.84 -18.99 -22.42
C ASN A 142 -8.12 -18.45 -23.09
N GLY A 143 -8.41 -17.17 -22.88
CA GLY A 143 -9.56 -16.46 -23.43
C GLY A 143 -10.91 -16.75 -22.74
N CYS A 144 -10.94 -17.53 -21.65
CA CYS A 144 -12.18 -17.91 -20.98
C CYS A 144 -12.67 -16.87 -19.97
N ILE A 145 -13.91 -17.05 -19.52
CA ILE A 145 -14.45 -16.45 -18.30
C ILE A 145 -14.39 -17.54 -17.23
N ALA A 146 -13.55 -17.36 -16.22
CA ALA A 146 -13.35 -18.36 -15.18
C ALA A 146 -14.39 -18.21 -14.07
N VAL A 147 -15.11 -19.29 -13.77
CA VAL A 147 -16.06 -19.38 -12.65
C VAL A 147 -15.36 -20.08 -11.50
N ILE A 148 -15.19 -19.40 -10.38
CA ILE A 148 -14.37 -19.84 -9.25
C ILE A 148 -15.14 -19.71 -7.95
N GLU A 149 -14.87 -20.59 -6.99
CA GLU A 149 -15.41 -20.45 -5.64
C GLU A 149 -14.88 -19.17 -4.97
N PHE A 150 -15.74 -18.44 -4.26
CA PHE A 150 -15.33 -17.25 -3.51
C PHE A 150 -14.25 -17.57 -2.46
N ASP A 151 -14.21 -18.80 -1.95
CA ASP A 151 -13.27 -19.27 -0.94
C ASP A 151 -11.85 -19.58 -1.46
N SER A 152 -11.57 -19.33 -2.74
CA SER A 152 -10.29 -19.56 -3.43
C SER A 152 -9.06 -18.78 -2.91
N LEU A 153 -9.16 -18.03 -1.81
CA LEU A 153 -8.06 -17.21 -1.27
C LEU A 153 -7.39 -16.35 -2.37
N TRP A 154 -6.07 -16.39 -2.52
CA TRP A 154 -5.30 -15.71 -3.57
C TRP A 154 -5.14 -16.52 -4.87
N GLU A 155 -5.62 -17.77 -4.92
CA GLU A 155 -5.41 -18.67 -6.08
C GLU A 155 -6.04 -18.13 -7.36
N TRP A 156 -7.07 -17.27 -7.26
CA TRP A 156 -7.69 -16.61 -8.42
C TRP A 156 -6.68 -15.85 -9.29
N ARG A 157 -5.55 -15.40 -8.73
CA ARG A 157 -4.50 -14.67 -9.45
C ARG A 157 -3.75 -15.52 -10.48
N VAL A 158 -3.81 -16.85 -10.35
CA VAL A 158 -3.26 -17.75 -11.37
C VAL A 158 -4.08 -17.72 -12.67
N LEU A 159 -5.34 -17.32 -12.61
CA LEU A 159 -6.25 -17.34 -13.75
C LEU A 159 -5.90 -16.30 -14.82
N PRO A 160 -5.67 -15.01 -14.52
CA PRO A 160 -5.18 -14.06 -15.51
C PRO A 160 -3.78 -14.42 -16.03
N LEU A 161 -2.90 -14.96 -15.17
CA LEU A 161 -1.60 -15.51 -15.57
C LEU A 161 -1.74 -16.58 -16.66
N LEU A 162 -2.77 -17.43 -16.56
CA LEU A 162 -3.06 -18.51 -17.50
C LEU A 162 -3.97 -18.10 -18.67
N GLY A 163 -4.28 -16.80 -18.79
CA GLY A 163 -4.97 -16.22 -19.94
C GLY A 163 -6.48 -16.06 -19.80
N ALA A 164 -7.06 -16.23 -18.61
CA ALA A 164 -8.47 -15.88 -18.39
C ALA A 164 -8.72 -14.39 -18.66
N LYS A 165 -9.91 -14.02 -19.14
CA LYS A 165 -10.30 -12.63 -19.43
C LYS A 165 -11.00 -11.94 -18.26
N ALA A 166 -11.68 -12.72 -17.43
CA ALA A 166 -12.42 -12.26 -16.27
C ALA A 166 -12.60 -13.41 -15.29
N VAL A 167 -12.91 -13.07 -14.04
CA VAL A 167 -13.25 -14.02 -12.99
C VAL A 167 -14.63 -13.71 -12.44
N VAL A 168 -15.44 -14.75 -12.31
CA VAL A 168 -16.76 -14.74 -11.66
C VAL A 168 -16.67 -15.58 -10.41
N PHE A 169 -16.61 -14.93 -9.25
CA PHE A 169 -16.70 -15.56 -7.95
C PHE A 169 -18.14 -15.98 -7.69
N ILE A 170 -18.36 -17.27 -7.50
CA ILE A 170 -19.65 -17.77 -7.03
C ILE A 170 -19.63 -17.89 -5.51
N GLU A 171 -20.72 -17.44 -4.90
CA GLU A 171 -20.91 -17.57 -3.46
C GLU A 171 -20.87 -19.06 -3.06
N HIS A 172 -19.98 -19.39 -2.11
CA HIS A 172 -19.88 -20.71 -1.52
C HIS A 172 -20.09 -20.63 -0.01
N TYR A 173 -21.01 -21.46 0.52
CA TYR A 173 -21.15 -21.65 1.95
C TYR A 173 -20.40 -22.91 2.36
N SER A 174 -19.22 -22.75 2.99
CA SER A 174 -18.52 -23.85 3.62
C SER A 174 -18.56 -23.69 5.14
N PRO A 175 -19.28 -24.56 5.88
CA PRO A 175 -19.27 -24.53 7.34
C PRO A 175 -17.89 -24.84 7.94
N SER A 176 -16.93 -25.35 7.15
CA SER A 176 -15.57 -25.67 7.63
C SER A 176 -14.59 -24.50 7.62
N ARG A 177 -14.94 -23.33 7.04
CA ARG A 177 -14.06 -22.16 7.00
C ARG A 177 -14.54 -21.07 7.96
N VAL A 178 -13.70 -20.71 8.93
CA VAL A 178 -14.03 -19.81 10.05
C VAL A 178 -13.54 -18.35 9.85
N HIS A 179 -12.95 -18.01 8.69
CA HIS A 179 -12.30 -16.71 8.44
C HIS A 179 -12.67 -16.04 7.09
N TYR A 180 -13.97 -15.84 6.82
CA TYR A 180 -14.47 -15.24 5.57
C TYR A 180 -13.91 -13.84 5.27
N ARG A 181 -13.71 -13.00 6.30
CA ARG A 181 -13.10 -11.68 6.17
C ARG A 181 -11.73 -11.72 5.52
N ASN A 182 -10.85 -12.63 5.94
CA ASN A 182 -9.51 -12.77 5.37
C ASN A 182 -9.60 -13.25 3.91
N ILE A 183 -10.48 -14.20 3.63
CA ILE A 183 -10.76 -14.69 2.26
C ILE A 183 -11.18 -13.54 1.34
N ALA A 184 -12.11 -12.69 1.81
CA ALA A 184 -12.56 -11.52 1.08
C ALA A 184 -11.42 -10.50 0.89
N GLY A 185 -10.60 -10.28 1.91
CA GLY A 185 -9.41 -9.43 1.83
C GLY A 185 -8.44 -9.84 0.72
N TYR A 186 -8.24 -11.14 0.47
CA TYR A 186 -7.42 -11.63 -0.65
C TYR A 186 -8.02 -11.39 -2.04
N LYS A 187 -9.27 -10.92 -2.11
CA LYS A 187 -9.88 -10.49 -3.36
C LYS A 187 -9.56 -9.05 -3.69
N LEU A 188 -9.13 -8.26 -2.71
CA LEU A 188 -8.59 -6.91 -2.92
C LEU A 188 -7.09 -7.03 -3.24
N ALA A 189 -6.68 -6.74 -4.47
CA ALA A 189 -5.27 -6.65 -4.86
C ALA A 189 -4.83 -5.17 -4.81
N PRO A 190 -3.77 -4.83 -4.07
CA PRO A 190 -3.29 -3.45 -3.95
C PRO A 190 -2.51 -2.99 -5.19
N LEU A 191 -2.97 -3.37 -6.39
CA LEU A 191 -2.38 -3.04 -7.69
C LEU A 191 -3.45 -2.46 -8.62
N PRO A 192 -3.11 -1.49 -9.48
CA PRO A 192 -4.03 -0.90 -10.44
C PRO A 192 -4.28 -1.84 -11.63
N LEU A 193 -4.96 -2.98 -11.41
CA LEU A 193 -5.26 -3.98 -12.44
C LEU A 193 -6.62 -3.71 -13.10
N SER A 194 -6.66 -3.70 -14.42
CA SER A 194 -7.89 -3.57 -15.22
C SER A 194 -8.69 -4.87 -15.34
N PHE A 195 -8.38 -5.88 -14.53
CA PHE A 195 -8.94 -7.22 -14.63
C PHE A 195 -10.34 -7.31 -14.01
N THR A 196 -11.34 -7.70 -14.81
CA THR A 196 -12.74 -7.75 -14.38
C THR A 196 -13.00 -8.88 -13.40
N ARG A 197 -13.54 -8.51 -12.23
CA ARG A 197 -13.91 -9.41 -11.14
C ARG A 197 -15.37 -9.20 -10.78
N LEU A 198 -16.17 -10.25 -10.91
CA LEU A 198 -17.58 -10.27 -10.55
C LEU A 198 -17.84 -11.24 -9.39
N TYR A 199 -18.90 -10.98 -8.65
CA TYR A 199 -19.47 -11.82 -7.61
C TYR A 199 -20.90 -12.16 -7.99
N VAL A 200 -21.28 -13.43 -7.79
CA VAL A 200 -22.63 -13.93 -8.05
C VAL A 200 -23.12 -14.64 -6.79
N THR A 201 -24.32 -14.27 -6.36
CA THR A 201 -24.96 -14.80 -5.16
C THR A 201 -25.30 -16.28 -5.33
N LYS A 202 -25.56 -16.95 -4.20
CA LYS A 202 -25.85 -18.39 -4.14
C LYS A 202 -26.98 -18.86 -5.08
N GLU A 203 -27.94 -17.99 -5.40
CA GLU A 203 -29.08 -18.28 -6.28
C GLU A 203 -28.66 -18.82 -7.65
N TYR A 204 -27.67 -18.18 -8.30
CA TYR A 204 -27.22 -18.54 -9.65
C TYR A 204 -26.00 -19.47 -9.68
N ARG A 205 -25.58 -19.96 -8.50
CA ARG A 205 -24.39 -20.80 -8.37
C ARG A 205 -24.46 -22.05 -9.24
N ASN A 206 -25.55 -22.81 -9.12
CA ASN A 206 -25.69 -24.07 -9.84
C ASN A 206 -25.84 -23.84 -11.35
N THR A 207 -26.58 -22.79 -11.74
CA THR A 207 -26.70 -22.36 -13.14
C THR A 207 -25.33 -22.13 -13.77
N LEU A 208 -24.45 -21.35 -13.13
CA LEU A 208 -23.11 -21.07 -13.65
C LEU A 208 -22.22 -22.30 -13.72
N ILE A 209 -22.30 -23.20 -12.73
CA ILE A 209 -21.54 -24.46 -12.74
C ILE A 209 -22.00 -25.35 -13.89
N GLU A 210 -23.31 -25.50 -14.09
CA GLU A 210 -23.86 -26.32 -15.17
C GLU A 210 -23.57 -25.73 -16.55
N ALA A 211 -23.70 -24.41 -16.71
CA ALA A 211 -23.32 -23.69 -17.92
C ALA A 211 -21.83 -23.87 -18.25
N SER A 212 -20.97 -23.84 -17.21
CA SER A 212 -19.53 -24.10 -17.35
C SER A 212 -19.23 -25.54 -17.77
N LYS A 213 -19.92 -26.54 -17.19
CA LYS A 213 -19.77 -27.96 -17.59
C LYS A 213 -20.17 -28.20 -19.04
N LYS A 214 -21.19 -27.50 -19.52
CA LYS A 214 -21.63 -27.51 -20.93
C LYS A 214 -20.71 -26.70 -21.85
N GLY A 215 -19.77 -25.93 -21.30
CA GLY A 215 -18.87 -25.06 -22.07
C GLY A 215 -19.60 -23.94 -22.79
N LEU A 216 -20.70 -23.42 -22.22
CA LEU A 216 -21.47 -22.34 -22.84
C LEU A 216 -20.66 -21.05 -22.95
N ARG A 217 -20.98 -20.24 -23.96
CA ARG A 217 -20.47 -18.86 -24.04
C ARG A 217 -21.29 -17.94 -23.14
N ALA A 218 -20.62 -16.94 -22.58
CA ALA A 218 -21.26 -15.87 -21.81
C ALA A 218 -20.74 -14.51 -22.25
N GLU A 219 -21.61 -13.52 -22.16
CA GLU A 219 -21.33 -12.10 -22.35
C GLU A 219 -21.45 -11.40 -21.00
N ILE A 220 -20.37 -10.73 -20.58
CA ILE A 220 -20.34 -9.89 -19.39
C ILE A 220 -20.54 -8.45 -19.84
N SER A 221 -21.48 -7.76 -19.19
CA SER A 221 -21.60 -6.30 -19.26
C SER A 221 -21.70 -5.75 -17.84
N CYS A 222 -20.70 -4.97 -17.45
CA CYS A 222 -20.63 -4.37 -16.12
C CYS A 222 -20.02 -2.98 -16.18
N LYS A 223 -20.54 -2.08 -15.35
CA LYS A 223 -20.09 -0.70 -15.27
C LYS A 223 -20.11 -0.21 -13.83
N MET A 224 -18.98 0.37 -13.42
CA MET A 224 -18.79 1.05 -12.15
C MET A 224 -18.06 2.37 -12.41
N THR A 225 -18.42 3.42 -11.68
CA THR A 225 -17.82 4.75 -11.86
C THR A 225 -17.43 5.37 -10.53
N TRP A 226 -16.32 6.11 -10.52
CA TRP A 226 -15.96 6.96 -9.39
C TRP A 226 -16.91 8.15 -9.35
N ARG A 227 -17.68 8.28 -8.27
CA ARG A 227 -18.71 9.31 -8.12
C ARG A 227 -18.50 10.09 -6.84
N LYS A 228 -18.55 11.42 -6.93
CA LYS A 228 -18.71 12.28 -5.76
C LYS A 228 -20.17 12.21 -5.31
N VAL A 229 -20.39 11.80 -4.07
CA VAL A 229 -21.71 11.70 -3.44
C VAL A 229 -21.76 12.54 -2.18
N LYS A 230 -22.95 12.99 -1.83
CA LYS A 230 -23.22 13.73 -0.59
C LYS A 230 -23.54 12.74 0.51
N ALA A 231 -22.74 12.76 1.57
CA ALA A 231 -22.93 12.00 2.81
C ALA A 231 -23.32 12.94 3.96
N ALA A 232 -23.82 12.38 5.06
CA ALA A 232 -24.29 13.15 6.21
C ALA A 232 -23.95 12.49 7.55
N ASN A 233 -23.55 13.32 8.52
CA ASN A 233 -23.64 12.98 9.93
C ASN A 233 -24.98 13.47 10.49
N ILE A 234 -25.51 12.78 11.50
CA ILE A 234 -26.80 13.10 12.11
C ILE A 234 -26.57 13.39 13.59
N LEU A 235 -26.82 14.63 14.01
CA LEU A 235 -26.57 15.07 15.39
C LEU A 235 -27.87 15.44 16.08
N ALA A 236 -28.07 15.00 17.33
CA ALA A 236 -29.16 15.45 18.18
C ALA A 236 -28.66 15.71 19.60
N VAL A 237 -29.11 16.82 20.21
CA VAL A 237 -28.73 17.20 21.58
C VAL A 237 -29.84 16.85 22.55
N ILE A 238 -29.50 16.08 23.58
CA ILE A 238 -30.32 15.82 24.77
C ILE A 238 -29.79 16.71 25.89
N ARG A 239 -30.63 17.60 26.43
CA ARG A 239 -30.23 18.56 27.47
C ARG A 239 -30.13 17.88 28.83
N GLY A 240 -29.06 18.20 29.56
CA GLY A 240 -28.86 17.72 30.92
C GLY A 240 -29.84 18.32 31.93
N THR A 241 -30.10 17.62 33.03
CA THR A 241 -31.01 18.05 34.10
C THR A 241 -30.37 18.97 35.13
N ASP A 242 -29.04 18.88 35.32
CA ASP A 242 -28.35 19.69 36.33
C ASP A 242 -27.90 21.05 35.75
N PRO A 243 -28.24 22.19 36.38
CA PRO A 243 -27.92 23.51 35.84
C PRO A 243 -26.44 23.81 35.64
N ALA A 244 -25.55 23.20 36.41
CA ALA A 244 -24.10 23.36 36.29
C ALA A 244 -23.53 22.43 35.21
N LEU A 245 -23.95 21.18 35.20
CA LEU A 245 -23.43 20.14 34.30
C LEU A 245 -24.06 20.15 32.90
N GLN A 246 -25.27 20.70 32.73
CA GLN A 246 -25.93 20.79 31.41
C GLN A 246 -25.14 21.59 30.36
N LYS A 247 -24.15 22.40 30.78
CA LYS A 247 -23.26 23.15 29.90
C LYS A 247 -22.11 22.31 29.36
N GLU A 248 -21.83 21.16 29.98
CA GLU A 248 -20.85 20.18 29.55
C GLU A 248 -21.50 19.15 28.63
N TYR A 249 -20.77 18.74 27.59
CA TYR A 249 -21.28 17.84 26.57
C TYR A 249 -20.47 16.56 26.51
N ILE A 250 -21.17 15.43 26.45
CA ILE A 250 -20.60 14.13 26.11
C ILE A 250 -21.15 13.72 24.75
N VAL A 251 -20.28 13.44 23.79
CA VAL A 251 -20.68 12.97 22.46
C VAL A 251 -20.72 11.45 22.51
N LEU A 252 -21.88 10.84 22.24
CA LEU A 252 -22.02 9.41 22.02
C LEU A 252 -22.16 9.17 20.52
N THR A 253 -21.29 8.35 19.96
CA THR A 253 -21.21 8.14 18.51
C THR A 253 -21.23 6.67 18.13
N ALA A 254 -21.69 6.41 16.91
CA ALA A 254 -21.56 5.15 16.19
C ALA A 254 -21.71 5.43 14.70
N HIS A 255 -21.02 4.65 13.86
CA HIS A 255 -21.25 4.70 12.42
C HIS A 255 -22.45 3.84 12.02
N PHE A 256 -23.10 4.20 10.92
CA PHE A 256 -24.26 3.45 10.38
C PHE A 256 -24.06 2.97 8.95
N ASP A 257 -23.05 3.48 8.23
CA ASP A 257 -22.62 2.93 6.96
C ASP A 257 -21.89 1.60 7.15
N SER A 258 -21.90 0.78 6.11
CA SER A 258 -21.26 -0.53 6.09
C SER A 258 -20.30 -0.68 4.94
N PHE A 259 -19.45 -1.71 4.98
CA PHE A 259 -18.59 -2.08 3.87
C PHE A 259 -18.65 -3.56 3.53
N SER A 260 -18.42 -3.85 2.25
CA SER A 260 -18.18 -5.17 1.72
C SER A 260 -17.22 -5.08 0.55
N VAL A 261 -16.44 -6.13 0.33
CA VAL A 261 -15.65 -6.28 -0.92
C VAL A 261 -16.52 -6.32 -2.17
N VAL A 262 -17.84 -6.40 -2.04
CA VAL A 262 -18.84 -6.21 -3.09
C VAL A 262 -19.69 -5.00 -2.70
N PRO A 263 -19.41 -3.78 -3.19
CA PRO A 263 -20.04 -2.55 -2.68
C PRO A 263 -21.57 -2.52 -2.77
N ALA A 264 -22.13 -3.12 -3.82
CA ALA A 264 -23.58 -3.25 -4.00
C ALA A 264 -24.24 -4.24 -3.03
N LEU A 265 -23.46 -5.07 -2.33
CA LEU A 265 -23.91 -6.03 -1.33
C LEU A 265 -23.10 -5.87 -0.03
N ALA A 266 -23.47 -4.86 0.77
CA ALA A 266 -22.89 -4.59 2.08
C ALA A 266 -23.96 -4.62 3.19
N PRO A 267 -24.46 -5.80 3.60
CA PRO A 267 -25.54 -5.88 4.58
C PRO A 267 -25.12 -5.41 5.98
N GLY A 268 -23.84 -5.53 6.34
CA GLY A 268 -23.24 -4.90 7.52
C GLY A 268 -23.97 -5.21 8.84
N ALA A 269 -24.32 -6.48 9.10
CA ALA A 269 -24.98 -6.85 10.36
C ALA A 269 -24.13 -6.50 11.58
N THR A 270 -22.82 -6.71 11.51
CA THR A 270 -21.89 -6.31 12.55
C THR A 270 -21.89 -4.79 12.74
N ASP A 271 -21.74 -4.03 11.64
CA ASP A 271 -21.73 -2.55 11.65
C ASP A 271 -23.06 -1.96 12.18
N SER A 272 -24.16 -2.71 12.12
CA SER A 272 -25.46 -2.23 12.59
C SER A 272 -25.66 -2.29 14.11
N ILE A 273 -24.84 -3.04 14.85
CA ILE A 273 -25.01 -3.22 16.29
C ILE A 273 -24.74 -1.92 17.04
N GLY A 274 -23.61 -1.26 16.75
CA GLY A 274 -23.21 0.00 17.40
C GLY A 274 -24.27 1.09 17.27
N ILE A 275 -24.73 1.38 16.05
CA ILE A 275 -25.78 2.38 15.80
C ILE A 275 -27.11 1.99 16.46
N SER A 276 -27.48 0.71 16.44
CA SER A 276 -28.73 0.24 17.09
C SER A 276 -28.70 0.44 18.60
N VAL A 277 -27.55 0.22 19.24
CA VAL A 277 -27.36 0.52 20.67
C VAL A 277 -27.39 2.03 20.91
N LEU A 278 -26.78 2.84 20.04
CA LEU A 278 -26.83 4.31 20.16
C LEU A 278 -28.27 4.85 20.11
N LEU A 279 -29.12 4.31 19.22
CA LEU A 279 -30.53 4.68 19.12
C LEU A 279 -31.33 4.29 20.36
N GLU A 280 -31.06 3.12 20.96
CA GLU A 280 -31.69 2.71 22.21
C GLU A 280 -31.21 3.57 23.40
N VAL A 281 -29.93 3.92 23.46
CA VAL A 281 -29.39 4.88 24.43
C VAL A 281 -30.07 6.24 24.27
N ALA A 282 -30.25 6.73 23.04
CA ALA A 282 -30.95 7.99 22.77
C ALA A 282 -32.40 7.98 23.29
N ARG A 283 -33.12 6.86 23.10
CA ARG A 283 -34.47 6.67 23.63
C ARG A 283 -34.50 6.75 25.17
N LEU A 284 -33.61 6.01 25.83
CA LEU A 284 -33.52 6.02 27.29
C LEU A 284 -33.15 7.40 27.85
N LEU A 285 -32.17 8.07 27.25
CA LEU A 285 -31.76 9.42 27.66
C LEU A 285 -32.84 10.47 27.38
N SER A 286 -33.70 10.29 26.38
CA SER A 286 -34.82 11.20 26.13
C SER A 286 -35.94 11.05 27.18
N GLN A 287 -36.08 9.85 27.75
CA GLN A 287 -37.07 9.55 28.81
C GLN A 287 -36.54 9.86 30.22
N ASN A 288 -35.27 9.61 30.47
CA ASN A 288 -34.57 9.88 31.73
C ASN A 288 -33.26 10.64 31.46
N PRO A 289 -33.30 11.96 31.23
CA PRO A 289 -32.11 12.72 30.87
C PRO A 289 -31.08 12.76 32.00
N ALA A 290 -29.81 12.61 31.63
CA ALA A 290 -28.68 12.64 32.56
C ALA A 290 -28.42 14.04 33.15
N PRO A 291 -27.62 14.18 34.22
CA PRO A 291 -27.20 15.49 34.72
C PRO A 291 -26.46 16.34 33.67
N ARG A 292 -25.62 15.71 32.83
CA ARG A 292 -24.91 16.36 31.70
C ARG A 292 -25.70 16.29 30.39
N SER A 293 -25.43 17.25 29.51
CA SER A 293 -25.95 17.20 28.15
C SER A 293 -25.23 16.14 27.31
N VAL A 294 -25.98 15.45 26.47
CA VAL A 294 -25.47 14.39 25.58
C VAL A 294 -25.74 14.77 24.13
N VAL A 295 -24.74 14.59 23.28
CA VAL A 295 -24.89 14.70 21.82
C VAL A 295 -24.91 13.30 21.25
N ILE A 296 -26.02 12.90 20.67
CA ILE A 296 -26.14 11.68 19.87
C ILE A 296 -25.60 12.01 18.48
N ALA A 297 -24.56 11.31 18.05
CA ALA A 297 -23.90 11.52 16.77
C ALA A 297 -23.88 10.22 15.95
N ALA A 298 -24.72 10.10 14.94
CA ALA A 298 -24.64 8.99 13.99
C ALA A 298 -23.74 9.41 12.82
N PHE A 299 -22.61 8.73 12.66
CA PHE A 299 -21.63 9.06 11.62
C PHE A 299 -21.76 8.18 10.38
N SER A 300 -21.30 8.73 9.27
CA SER A 300 -21.12 7.97 8.03
C SER A 300 -19.76 8.17 7.40
N GLY A 301 -19.46 7.40 6.36
CA GLY A 301 -18.17 7.43 5.70
C GLY A 301 -17.06 6.83 6.56
N HIS A 302 -17.39 5.95 7.51
CA HIS A 302 -16.43 5.25 8.36
C HIS A 302 -15.39 4.54 7.49
N TRP A 303 -15.86 3.81 6.47
CA TRP A 303 -14.99 3.06 5.56
C TRP A 303 -14.31 3.93 4.48
N GLN A 304 -14.61 5.23 4.40
CA GLN A 304 -13.91 6.21 3.54
C GLN A 304 -12.83 6.96 4.34
N PHE A 305 -12.09 6.18 5.13
CA PHE A 305 -11.12 6.63 6.10
C PHE A 305 -11.73 7.62 7.11
N LEU A 306 -12.81 7.25 7.80
CA LEU A 306 -13.42 8.09 8.85
C LEU A 306 -13.92 9.45 8.35
N ALA A 307 -14.46 9.53 7.12
CA ALA A 307 -14.80 10.80 6.48
C ALA A 307 -15.77 11.66 7.31
N GLY A 308 -16.84 11.07 7.86
CA GLY A 308 -17.79 11.80 8.72
C GLY A 308 -17.17 12.23 10.03
N ALA A 309 -16.41 11.36 10.70
CA ALA A 309 -15.72 11.71 11.93
C ALA A 309 -14.65 12.80 11.74
N ARG A 310 -13.94 12.79 10.60
CA ARG A 310 -13.00 13.87 10.23
C ARG A 310 -13.72 15.20 10.00
N ASP A 311 -14.83 15.18 9.28
CA ASP A 311 -15.63 16.37 9.02
C ASP A 311 -16.22 16.95 10.32
N PHE A 312 -16.73 16.09 11.20
CA PHE A 312 -17.16 16.47 12.55
C PHE A 312 -16.02 17.10 13.36
N ALA A 313 -14.86 16.42 13.45
CA ALA A 313 -13.73 16.92 14.23
C ALA A 313 -13.21 18.26 13.67
N GLU A 314 -13.17 18.43 12.34
CA GLU A 314 -12.78 19.67 11.67
C GLU A 314 -13.73 20.83 12.01
N LYS A 315 -15.05 20.61 11.89
CA LYS A 315 -16.08 21.60 12.23
C LYS A 315 -16.03 21.98 13.71
N ARG A 316 -15.98 20.99 14.60
CA ARG A 316 -15.94 21.20 16.06
C ARG A 316 -14.63 21.85 16.51
N LEU A 317 -13.48 21.50 15.92
CA LEU A 317 -12.21 22.18 16.20
C LEU A 317 -12.30 23.67 15.82
N SER A 318 -12.83 23.99 14.64
CA SER A 318 -13.03 25.37 14.20
C SER A 318 -13.93 26.15 15.16
N GLU A 319 -15.08 25.58 15.55
CA GLU A 319 -15.97 26.18 16.54
C GLU A 319 -15.29 26.42 17.90
N ALA A 320 -14.49 25.46 18.38
CA ALA A 320 -13.79 25.58 19.66
C ALA A 320 -12.74 26.70 19.63
N LEU A 321 -11.96 26.80 18.54
CA LEU A 321 -10.95 27.85 18.36
C LEU A 321 -11.57 29.25 18.25
N GLU A 322 -12.75 29.34 17.62
CA GLU A 322 -13.50 30.60 17.48
C GLU A 322 -14.39 30.90 18.70
N ASN A 323 -14.35 30.08 19.74
CA ASN A 323 -15.18 30.18 20.95
C ASN A 323 -16.70 30.12 20.71
N ARG A 324 -17.14 29.50 19.60
CA ARG A 324 -18.54 29.36 19.20
C ARG A 324 -19.09 27.95 19.52
N GLY A 325 -20.42 27.84 19.49
CA GLY A 325 -21.12 26.56 19.63
C GLY A 325 -20.88 25.85 20.97
N PHE A 326 -21.09 24.54 20.98
CA PHE A 326 -20.89 23.69 22.16
C PHE A 326 -19.52 23.00 22.19
N ALA A 327 -18.74 23.08 21.10
CA ALA A 327 -17.53 22.29 20.90
C ALA A 327 -16.50 22.45 22.02
N LYS A 328 -16.26 23.68 22.50
CA LYS A 328 -15.32 23.97 23.60
C LYS A 328 -15.71 23.31 24.94
N ASN A 329 -16.98 22.92 25.07
CA ASN A 329 -17.53 22.28 26.26
C ASN A 329 -17.68 20.76 26.12
N ILE A 330 -17.24 20.16 25.00
CA ILE A 330 -17.20 18.71 24.84
C ILE A 330 -16.12 18.17 25.77
N LYS A 331 -16.52 17.36 26.75
CA LYS A 331 -15.59 16.76 27.73
C LYS A 331 -15.06 15.41 27.28
N LEU A 332 -15.87 14.65 26.54
CA LEU A 332 -15.54 13.31 26.07
C LEU A 332 -16.38 12.97 24.85
N MET A 333 -15.78 12.21 23.95
CA MET A 333 -16.45 11.50 22.88
C MET A 333 -16.33 10.00 23.13
N ILE A 334 -17.44 9.28 23.09
CA ILE A 334 -17.52 7.83 23.28
C ILE A 334 -18.10 7.21 22.02
N GLU A 335 -17.36 6.32 21.41
CA GLU A 335 -17.82 5.50 20.29
C GLU A 335 -18.33 4.14 20.78
N LEU A 336 -19.50 3.74 20.28
CA LEU A 336 -20.11 2.43 20.51
C LEU A 336 -19.83 1.54 19.31
N ASP A 337 -18.68 0.88 19.32
CA ASP A 337 -18.19 -0.01 18.26
C ASP A 337 -18.41 -1.48 18.68
N LEU A 338 -19.69 -1.79 18.87
CA LEU A 338 -20.14 -3.05 19.47
C LEU A 338 -20.47 -4.09 18.40
N SER A 339 -20.38 -5.36 18.78
CA SER A 339 -20.61 -6.51 17.93
C SER A 339 -21.05 -7.72 18.75
N THR A 340 -21.70 -8.69 18.11
CA THR A 340 -22.13 -9.95 18.72
C THR A 340 -21.08 -11.07 18.64
N VAL A 341 -19.88 -10.78 18.14
CA VAL A 341 -18.86 -11.81 17.87
C VAL A 341 -18.22 -12.41 19.12
N SER A 342 -18.25 -11.69 20.25
CA SER A 342 -17.80 -12.18 21.56
C SER A 342 -18.52 -11.41 22.66
N ASN A 343 -18.42 -11.87 23.90
CA ASN A 343 -18.93 -11.16 25.07
C ASN A 343 -17.94 -10.18 25.71
N ALA A 344 -16.76 -10.00 25.12
CA ALA A 344 -15.68 -9.20 25.69
C ALA A 344 -15.73 -7.77 25.17
N LEU A 345 -15.65 -6.81 26.09
CA LEU A 345 -15.66 -5.38 25.78
C LEU A 345 -14.32 -4.76 26.15
N SER A 346 -13.79 -3.90 25.30
CA SER A 346 -12.61 -3.09 25.61
C SER A 346 -12.93 -1.59 25.61
N ALA A 347 -12.20 -0.84 26.42
CA ALA A 347 -12.16 0.62 26.34
C ALA A 347 -10.77 1.06 25.86
N ARG A 348 -10.71 1.84 24.77
CA ARG A 348 -9.44 2.28 24.14
C ARG A 348 -9.55 3.69 23.55
N ASN A 349 -8.42 4.36 23.36
CA ASN A 349 -8.34 5.74 22.86
C ASN A 349 -7.50 5.89 21.58
N PHE A 350 -7.27 4.77 20.88
CA PHE A 350 -6.47 4.73 19.66
C PHE A 350 -7.00 3.67 18.70
N GLY A 351 -6.99 4.00 17.42
CA GLY A 351 -7.10 3.07 16.31
C GLY A 351 -5.82 3.08 15.48
N TYR A 352 -5.89 2.49 14.29
CA TYR A 352 -4.75 2.41 13.38
C TYR A 352 -4.73 3.56 12.37
N GLY A 353 -5.81 4.33 12.25
CA GLY A 353 -5.93 5.37 11.23
C GLY A 353 -5.00 6.55 11.44
N TYR A 354 -4.92 7.01 12.68
CA TYR A 354 -4.08 8.16 13.06
C TYR A 354 -2.84 7.73 13.81
N TRP A 355 -2.71 6.47 14.23
CA TRP A 355 -1.53 5.93 14.91
C TRP A 355 -1.14 6.72 16.18
N ILE A 356 -2.14 7.02 17.02
CA ILE A 356 -1.98 7.84 18.25
C ILE A 356 -1.08 7.15 19.28
N ILE A 357 -0.90 5.84 19.18
CA ILE A 357 -0.08 5.01 20.07
C ILE A 357 1.39 5.43 20.14
N ASN A 358 1.92 6.03 19.07
CA ASN A 358 3.31 6.46 19.00
C ASN A 358 3.44 7.98 19.27
N THR A 359 2.63 8.51 20.21
CA THR A 359 2.69 9.93 20.54
C THR A 359 3.75 10.23 21.60
N GLU A 360 4.59 11.22 21.31
CA GLU A 360 5.64 11.71 22.21
C GLU A 360 5.13 12.82 23.16
N THR A 361 3.90 13.30 22.98
CA THR A 361 3.40 14.55 23.60
C THR A 361 3.04 14.45 25.09
N GLY A 362 3.08 13.27 25.72
CA GLY A 362 2.58 13.04 27.08
C GLY A 362 1.07 13.35 27.25
N ALA A 363 0.39 13.81 26.19
CA ALA A 363 -0.99 14.27 26.19
C ALA A 363 -1.99 13.16 26.51
N LEU A 364 -1.55 11.91 26.51
CA LEU A 364 -2.34 10.74 26.90
C LEU A 364 -2.52 10.64 28.41
N ILE A 365 -1.75 11.37 29.24
CA ILE A 365 -1.91 11.36 30.71
C ILE A 365 -3.31 11.73 31.20
N LYS A 366 -4.05 12.49 30.38
CA LYS A 366 -5.45 12.84 30.60
C LYS A 366 -6.40 11.65 30.68
N TYR A 367 -6.01 10.46 30.21
CA TYR A 367 -6.83 9.24 30.27
C TYR A 367 -6.67 8.44 31.57
N SER A 368 -5.68 8.75 32.42
CA SER A 368 -5.40 8.02 33.66
C SER A 368 -6.60 7.95 34.62
N TRP A 369 -7.23 9.09 34.89
CA TRP A 369 -8.42 9.15 35.76
C TRP A 369 -9.63 8.46 35.12
N LEU A 370 -9.78 8.55 33.79
CA LEU A 370 -10.88 7.92 33.06
C LEU A 370 -10.73 6.40 33.13
N LYS A 371 -9.50 5.89 33.05
CA LYS A 371 -9.19 4.48 33.27
C LYS A 371 -9.75 4.01 34.62
N SER A 372 -9.42 4.70 35.71
CA SER A 372 -9.94 4.37 37.05
C SER A 372 -11.47 4.49 37.15
N LEU A 373 -12.08 5.48 36.47
CA LEU A 373 -13.54 5.63 36.45
C LEU A 373 -14.23 4.43 35.80
N LEU A 374 -13.70 3.95 34.67
CA LEU A 374 -14.25 2.80 33.94
C LEU A 374 -14.06 1.49 34.73
N ASP A 375 -12.89 1.31 35.37
CA ASP A 375 -12.62 0.14 36.22
C ASP A 375 -13.55 0.11 37.44
N LYS A 376 -13.82 1.29 38.03
CA LYS A 376 -14.80 1.44 39.10
C LYS A 376 -16.21 1.06 38.63
N ALA A 377 -16.64 1.55 37.46
CA ALA A 377 -17.96 1.25 36.91
C ALA A 377 -18.17 -0.26 36.71
N CYS A 378 -17.15 -0.96 36.20
CA CYS A 378 -17.16 -2.41 36.06
C CYS A 378 -17.21 -3.10 37.43
N SER A 379 -16.38 -2.68 38.39
CA SER A 379 -16.30 -3.30 39.72
C SER A 379 -17.61 -3.17 40.50
N GLU A 380 -18.28 -2.02 40.42
CA GLU A 380 -19.59 -1.81 41.04
C GLU A 380 -20.68 -2.65 40.36
N LEU A 381 -20.68 -2.75 39.03
CA LEU A 381 -21.60 -3.63 38.31
C LEU A 381 -21.43 -5.10 38.73
N GLU A 382 -20.19 -5.58 38.87
CA GLU A 382 -19.89 -6.93 39.36
C GLU A 382 -20.39 -7.14 40.79
N ALA A 383 -20.23 -6.13 41.66
CA ALA A 383 -20.73 -6.19 43.03
C ALA A 383 -22.27 -6.18 43.11
N GLU A 384 -22.94 -5.41 42.24
CA GLU A 384 -24.40 -5.30 42.18
C GLU A 384 -25.06 -6.56 41.59
N THR A 385 -24.45 -7.14 40.56
CA THR A 385 -25.04 -8.28 39.84
C THR A 385 -24.56 -9.64 40.34
N GLY A 386 -23.41 -9.70 41.01
CA GLY A 386 -22.74 -10.96 41.37
C GLY A 386 -22.14 -11.70 40.17
N GLU A 387 -22.19 -11.13 38.96
CA GLU A 387 -21.62 -11.68 37.72
C GLU A 387 -20.22 -11.11 37.47
N LYS A 388 -19.37 -11.86 36.76
CA LYS A 388 -18.08 -11.38 36.26
C LYS A 388 -18.19 -10.98 34.80
N TYR A 389 -17.58 -9.84 34.44
CA TYR A 389 -17.61 -9.33 33.07
C TYR A 389 -16.23 -9.36 32.41
N CYS A 390 -16.18 -9.69 31.13
CA CYS A 390 -14.94 -9.70 30.36
C CYS A 390 -14.61 -8.29 29.85
N PHE A 391 -14.23 -7.39 30.77
CA PHE A 391 -13.87 -6.00 30.46
C PHE A 391 -12.35 -5.81 30.39
N HIS A 392 -11.89 -5.19 29.30
CA HIS A 392 -10.47 -4.91 29.04
C HIS A 392 -10.21 -3.41 28.90
N ASN A 393 -9.73 -2.79 29.97
CA ASN A 393 -9.44 -1.36 29.97
C ASN A 393 -8.02 -1.06 29.46
N VAL A 394 -7.91 -0.83 28.15
CA VAL A 394 -6.64 -0.67 27.42
C VAL A 394 -6.38 0.79 27.02
N LEU A 395 -7.00 1.74 27.72
CA LEU A 395 -6.71 3.16 27.57
C LEU A 395 -5.22 3.44 27.80
N MET A 396 -4.59 4.09 26.81
CA MET A 396 -3.23 4.57 26.94
C MET A 396 -3.22 5.86 27.75
N ALA A 397 -2.56 5.82 28.91
CA ALA A 397 -2.49 6.92 29.87
C ALA A 397 -1.07 7.50 30.04
N ALA A 398 -0.05 6.94 29.37
CA ALA A 398 1.31 7.49 29.30
C ALA A 398 2.05 6.78 28.15
N PRO A 399 3.04 7.41 27.50
CA PRO A 399 3.91 6.68 26.58
C PRO A 399 4.63 5.57 27.38
N PRO A 400 4.47 4.29 27.02
CA PRO A 400 5.37 3.27 27.54
C PRO A 400 6.80 3.59 27.07
N LEU A 401 7.84 3.21 27.82
CA LEU A 401 9.17 3.02 27.23
C LEU A 401 9.00 2.10 25.99
N GLU A 402 9.75 2.30 24.90
CA GLU A 402 9.51 1.63 23.60
C GLU A 402 9.28 0.11 23.72
N GLU A 403 10.01 -0.57 24.62
CA GLU A 403 9.87 -2.01 24.91
C GLU A 403 8.48 -2.39 25.48
N GLY A 404 7.86 -1.55 26.30
CA GLY A 404 6.53 -1.79 26.88
C GLY A 404 5.38 -1.54 25.91
N LEU A 405 5.56 -0.68 24.90
CA LEU A 405 4.54 -0.35 23.90
C LEU A 405 4.35 -1.52 22.92
N TRP A 406 5.46 -2.06 22.41
CA TRP A 406 5.41 -3.22 21.53
C TRP A 406 4.85 -4.44 22.24
N GLN A 407 5.21 -4.66 23.51
CA GLN A 407 4.62 -5.74 24.28
C GLN A 407 3.12 -5.53 24.52
N ALA A 408 2.67 -4.31 24.80
CA ALA A 408 1.23 -4.01 24.94
C ALA A 408 0.47 -4.21 23.62
N LEU A 409 1.04 -3.81 22.48
CA LEU A 409 0.44 -4.03 21.16
C LEU A 409 0.42 -5.51 20.78
N ILE A 410 1.50 -6.23 21.06
CA ILE A 410 1.56 -7.68 20.88
C ILE A 410 0.50 -8.33 21.74
N ASN A 411 0.40 -8.01 23.03
CA ASN A 411 -0.62 -8.55 23.92
C ASN A 411 -2.05 -8.20 23.44
N LEU A 412 -2.29 -6.98 22.94
CA LEU A 412 -3.57 -6.63 22.33
C LEU A 412 -3.87 -7.50 21.09
N MET A 413 -2.89 -7.73 20.24
CA MET A 413 -3.06 -8.56 19.04
C MET A 413 -3.18 -10.06 19.37
N THR A 414 -2.43 -10.56 20.36
CA THR A 414 -2.35 -11.98 20.70
C THR A 414 -3.38 -12.41 21.73
N GLU A 415 -3.68 -11.61 22.76
CA GLU A 415 -4.63 -11.93 23.83
C GLU A 415 -6.06 -11.50 23.51
N LEU A 416 -6.24 -10.38 22.80
CA LEU A 416 -7.56 -9.87 22.44
C LEU A 416 -7.97 -10.21 21.00
N GLY A 417 -7.12 -10.85 20.19
CA GLY A 417 -7.47 -11.30 18.84
C GLY A 417 -7.95 -10.18 17.89
N ASP A 418 -7.66 -8.91 18.21
CA ASP A 418 -8.05 -7.73 17.42
C ASP A 418 -7.00 -7.46 16.33
N LEU A 419 -6.86 -8.44 15.43
CA LEU A 419 -5.76 -8.59 14.48
C LEU A 419 -5.92 -7.75 13.20
N TYR A 420 -6.90 -6.86 13.14
CA TYR A 420 -7.09 -5.95 12.02
C TYR A 420 -6.97 -4.51 12.49
N PRO A 421 -6.34 -3.62 11.71
CA PRO A 421 -6.22 -2.24 12.09
C PRO A 421 -7.61 -1.58 12.22
N ALA A 422 -8.16 -1.52 13.44
CA ALA A 422 -9.46 -0.89 13.70
C ALA A 422 -9.34 0.62 13.42
N GLN A 423 -10.16 1.13 12.52
CA GLN A 423 -10.43 2.56 12.39
C GLN A 423 -11.49 2.91 13.41
N LEU A 424 -11.27 3.98 14.17
CA LEU A 424 -12.22 4.39 15.20
C LEU A 424 -12.62 5.84 14.97
N ASP A 425 -13.91 6.12 14.98
CA ASP A 425 -14.48 7.46 14.78
C ASP A 425 -13.97 8.48 15.82
N ILE A 426 -13.46 8.03 16.96
CA ILE A 426 -12.82 8.90 17.97
C ILE A 426 -11.45 9.44 17.58
N GLU A 427 -10.77 8.85 16.58
CA GLU A 427 -9.37 9.19 16.28
C GLU A 427 -9.17 10.65 15.84
N PRO A 428 -9.95 11.20 14.87
CA PRO A 428 -9.79 12.59 14.43
C PRO A 428 -10.01 13.60 15.57
N TRP A 429 -11.00 13.34 16.44
CA TRP A 429 -11.27 14.18 17.60
C TRP A 429 -10.16 14.11 18.65
N THR A 430 -9.60 12.92 18.87
CA THR A 430 -8.51 12.71 19.83
C THR A 430 -7.25 13.45 19.40
N VAL A 431 -6.87 13.37 18.11
CA VAL A 431 -5.71 14.12 17.60
C VAL A 431 -5.92 15.62 17.56
N ALA A 432 -7.16 16.11 17.45
CA ALA A 432 -7.51 17.52 17.56
C ALA A 432 -7.32 18.10 18.98
N GLY A 433 -6.96 17.26 19.96
CA GLY A 433 -6.76 17.63 21.37
C GLY A 433 -7.92 17.27 22.30
N GLY A 434 -9.03 16.76 21.75
CA GLY A 434 -10.18 16.25 22.49
C GLY A 434 -9.88 14.95 23.25
N LEU A 435 -10.81 14.53 24.11
CA LEU A 435 -10.81 13.18 24.68
C LEU A 435 -11.78 12.29 23.90
N GLY A 436 -11.29 11.14 23.45
CA GLY A 436 -12.06 10.14 22.72
C GLY A 436 -11.78 8.74 23.27
N ILE A 437 -12.83 7.96 23.50
CA ILE A 437 -12.74 6.53 23.82
C ILE A 437 -13.70 5.74 22.94
N ALA A 438 -13.28 4.56 22.50
CA ALA A 438 -14.16 3.58 21.88
C ALA A 438 -14.42 2.45 22.87
N LEU A 439 -15.70 2.10 23.03
CA LEU A 439 -16.17 0.87 23.64
C LEU A 439 -16.32 -0.15 22.52
N ARG A 440 -15.33 -1.02 22.37
CA ARG A 440 -15.20 -1.94 21.23
C ARG A 440 -15.24 -3.40 21.66
N THR A 441 -16.01 -4.22 20.96
CA THR A 441 -16.00 -5.68 21.15
C THR A 441 -14.64 -6.27 20.76
N VAL A 442 -14.06 -7.15 21.58
CA VAL A 442 -12.74 -7.75 21.35
C VAL A 442 -12.78 -9.27 21.43
N LYS A 443 -11.66 -9.99 21.48
CA LYS A 443 -11.55 -11.46 21.48
C LYS A 443 -12.22 -12.13 20.29
N SER A 444 -12.12 -11.53 19.10
CA SER A 444 -12.63 -12.11 17.86
C SER A 444 -11.95 -11.54 16.62
N PHE A 445 -11.86 -12.37 15.58
CA PHE A 445 -11.36 -12.01 14.26
C PHE A 445 -12.40 -11.32 13.36
N TYR A 446 -13.63 -11.14 13.84
CA TYR A 446 -14.74 -10.57 13.06
C TYR A 446 -14.95 -11.34 11.73
N THR A 447 -15.28 -12.62 11.84
CA THR A 447 -15.29 -13.57 10.72
C THR A 447 -16.02 -13.09 9.47
N TYR A 448 -17.16 -12.40 9.59
CA TYR A 448 -18.01 -12.01 8.47
C TYR A 448 -17.87 -10.54 8.06
N LEU A 449 -17.34 -9.68 8.92
CA LEU A 449 -17.21 -8.24 8.68
C LEU A 449 -16.47 -7.99 7.35
N LEU A 450 -16.89 -6.96 6.60
CA LEU A 450 -16.37 -6.59 5.28
C LEU A 450 -16.72 -7.55 4.14
N THR A 451 -17.70 -8.43 4.33
CA THR A 451 -18.11 -9.41 3.32
C THR A 451 -19.61 -9.36 3.06
N PRO A 452 -20.07 -9.88 1.91
CA PRO A 452 -21.50 -10.06 1.65
C PRO A 452 -22.19 -10.99 2.67
N PHE A 453 -21.42 -11.78 3.43
CA PHE A 453 -21.91 -12.72 4.42
C PHE A 453 -22.22 -12.10 5.78
N ASP A 454 -21.90 -10.82 6.02
CA ASP A 454 -22.20 -10.11 7.27
C ASP A 454 -23.70 -9.82 7.40
N THR A 455 -24.45 -10.88 7.67
CA THR A 455 -25.91 -10.96 7.56
C THR A 455 -26.54 -11.22 8.93
N TYR A 456 -27.81 -10.84 9.07
CA TYR A 456 -28.54 -10.88 10.34
C TYR A 456 -28.52 -12.26 11.02
N ASP A 457 -28.61 -13.35 10.24
CA ASP A 457 -28.62 -14.73 10.75
C ASP A 457 -27.28 -15.18 11.37
N LYS A 458 -26.21 -14.37 11.25
CA LYS A 458 -24.90 -14.65 11.86
C LYS A 458 -24.74 -14.03 13.25
N LEU A 459 -25.69 -13.21 13.68
CA LEU A 459 -25.60 -12.51 14.96
C LEU A 459 -25.89 -13.45 16.14
N ASN A 460 -25.12 -13.28 17.22
CA ASN A 460 -25.30 -14.03 18.47
C ASN A 460 -25.56 -13.07 19.64
N TYR A 461 -26.82 -12.74 19.87
CA TYR A 461 -27.21 -11.75 20.88
C TYR A 461 -26.82 -12.12 22.32
N TRP A 462 -26.58 -13.38 22.65
CA TRP A 462 -26.09 -13.78 23.97
C TRP A 462 -24.75 -13.15 24.32
N ASN A 463 -23.91 -12.92 23.30
CA ASN A 463 -22.65 -12.22 23.45
C ASN A 463 -22.82 -10.71 23.67
N LEU A 464 -23.93 -10.13 23.24
CA LEU A 464 -24.17 -8.69 23.37
C LEU A 464 -24.65 -8.31 24.77
N VAL A 465 -25.47 -9.14 25.41
CA VAL A 465 -26.06 -8.87 26.74
C VAL A 465 -25.06 -8.37 27.79
N PRO A 466 -23.94 -9.07 28.08
CA PRO A 466 -22.98 -8.59 29.08
C PRO A 466 -22.30 -7.27 28.68
N GLN A 467 -22.12 -7.03 27.38
CA GLN A 467 -21.58 -5.76 26.88
C GLN A 467 -22.57 -4.61 27.10
N LEU A 468 -23.87 -4.83 26.89
CA LEU A 468 -24.90 -3.82 27.15
C LEU A 468 -24.94 -3.41 28.62
N LYS A 469 -24.84 -4.38 29.55
CA LYS A 469 -24.75 -4.11 30.99
C LYS A 469 -23.51 -3.26 31.32
N LEU A 470 -22.34 -3.61 30.77
CA LEU A 470 -21.12 -2.82 30.93
C LEU A 470 -21.25 -1.40 30.36
N VAL A 471 -21.79 -1.26 29.14
CA VAL A 471 -22.02 0.04 28.49
C VAL A 471 -22.95 0.89 29.36
N SER A 472 -24.06 0.34 29.85
CA SER A 472 -24.98 1.08 30.73
C SER A 472 -24.31 1.52 32.03
N ALA A 473 -23.52 0.64 32.68
CA ALA A 473 -22.77 0.98 33.89
C ALA A 473 -21.71 2.07 33.66
N ILE A 474 -20.96 1.97 32.57
CA ILE A 474 -19.96 2.96 32.16
C ILE A 474 -20.61 4.32 31.87
N LEU A 475 -21.67 4.34 31.06
CA LEU A 475 -22.37 5.58 30.73
C LEU A 475 -23.02 6.21 31.97
N SER A 476 -23.57 5.40 32.87
CA SER A 476 -24.09 5.85 34.17
C SER A 476 -23.03 6.64 34.95
N HIS A 477 -21.82 6.09 35.07
CA HIS A 477 -20.71 6.74 35.76
C HIS A 477 -20.21 8.00 35.05
N VAL A 478 -20.00 7.92 33.74
CA VAL A 478 -19.46 9.05 32.96
C VAL A 478 -20.41 10.25 32.97
N LEU A 479 -21.70 10.00 32.74
CA LEU A 479 -22.69 11.07 32.62
C LEU A 479 -23.04 11.71 33.98
N SER A 480 -22.89 10.96 35.08
CA SER A 480 -23.21 11.40 36.44
C SER A 480 -22.01 11.90 37.27
N THR A 481 -20.77 11.76 36.78
CA THR A 481 -19.57 12.15 37.54
C THR A 481 -19.62 13.64 37.96
N PRO A 482 -19.53 14.04 39.23
CA PRO A 482 -19.79 15.43 39.61
C PRO A 482 -18.72 16.42 39.12
N LYS A 483 -17.48 15.98 38.94
CA LYS A 483 -16.36 16.84 38.54
C LYS A 483 -15.41 16.13 37.58
N TRP A 484 -15.09 16.80 36.48
CA TRP A 484 -14.09 16.34 35.53
C TRP A 484 -12.68 16.64 36.03
N SER A 485 -11.71 15.73 35.79
CA SER A 485 -10.32 15.98 36.18
C SER A 485 -9.76 17.24 35.49
N MET A 486 -8.99 18.05 36.23
CA MET A 486 -8.32 19.22 35.64
C MET A 486 -7.26 18.83 34.60
N LEU A 487 -6.65 17.65 34.77
CA LEU A 487 -5.70 17.09 33.78
C LEU A 487 -6.40 16.64 32.49
N ALA A 488 -7.72 16.49 32.51
CA ALA A 488 -8.54 16.05 31.39
C ALA A 488 -9.34 17.17 30.73
N GLN A 489 -8.91 18.42 30.88
CA GLN A 489 -9.45 19.49 30.05
C GLN A 489 -8.85 19.38 28.64
N PRO A 490 -9.68 19.40 27.59
CA PRO A 490 -9.19 19.34 26.22
C PRO A 490 -8.34 20.58 25.92
N LYS A 491 -7.24 20.38 25.20
CA LYS A 491 -6.40 21.46 24.66
C LYS A 491 -6.48 21.41 23.15
N TYR A 492 -7.48 22.11 22.61
CA TYR A 492 -7.72 22.15 21.17
C TYR A 492 -6.61 22.93 20.47
N SER A 493 -6.05 22.36 19.41
CA SER A 493 -5.08 23.04 18.57
C SER A 493 -5.01 22.41 17.18
N ARG A 494 -4.73 23.24 16.18
CA ARG A 494 -4.29 22.78 14.86
C ARG A 494 -2.93 22.09 14.92
N PHE A 495 -2.08 22.53 15.86
CA PHE A 495 -0.71 22.04 16.04
C PHE A 495 -0.38 21.90 17.53
N THR A 496 -0.07 20.68 17.93
CA THR A 496 0.42 20.35 19.27
C THR A 496 1.72 19.56 19.09
N PRO A 497 2.88 20.26 19.05
CA PRO A 497 4.17 19.61 18.89
C PRO A 497 4.44 18.56 19.98
N PRO A 498 5.15 17.46 19.66
CA PRO A 498 5.74 17.15 18.35
C PRO A 498 4.80 16.48 17.30
N ASP A 499 3.64 15.93 17.66
CA ASP A 499 2.92 14.99 16.77
C ASP A 499 1.38 14.90 16.90
N MET A 500 0.73 15.84 17.60
CA MET A 500 -0.73 15.92 17.73
C MET A 500 -1.26 17.18 17.04
N GLY A 501 -2.49 17.16 16.56
CA GLY A 501 -3.10 18.25 15.81
C GLY A 501 -3.87 17.76 14.58
N LEU A 502 -4.84 18.56 14.14
CA LEU A 502 -5.73 18.28 13.03
C LEU A 502 -5.61 19.39 11.97
N CYS A 503 -5.18 19.01 10.77
CA CYS A 503 -4.84 19.89 9.66
C CYS A 503 -5.67 19.55 8.40
N LYS A 504 -5.47 20.31 7.32
CA LYS A 504 -6.02 20.07 5.99
C LYS A 504 -4.90 19.71 5.01
N LEU A 505 -5.19 18.77 4.11
CA LEU A 505 -4.32 18.41 3.00
C LEU A 505 -4.98 18.84 1.70
N VAL A 506 -4.38 19.78 0.98
CA VAL A 506 -4.79 20.12 -0.37
C VAL A 506 -3.86 19.39 -1.34
N VAL A 507 -4.43 18.57 -2.22
CA VAL A 507 -3.69 18.00 -3.35
C VAL A 507 -4.03 18.83 -4.58
N ARG A 508 -3.02 19.50 -5.13
CA ARG A 508 -3.11 20.30 -6.36
C ARG A 508 -2.52 19.52 -7.51
N VAL A 509 -3.30 19.27 -8.55
CA VAL A 509 -2.89 18.53 -9.74
C VAL A 509 -2.74 19.48 -10.92
N LEU A 510 -1.54 19.50 -11.49
CA LEU A 510 -1.18 20.37 -12.60
C LEU A 510 -0.73 19.55 -13.81
N ARG A 511 -1.13 19.97 -15.00
CA ARG A 511 -0.58 19.50 -16.27
C ARG A 511 0.45 20.50 -16.76
N TYR A 512 1.67 20.05 -17.03
CA TYR A 512 2.66 20.89 -17.68
C TYR A 512 2.44 20.91 -19.20
N ASP A 513 2.33 22.10 -19.79
CA ASP A 513 2.31 22.30 -21.23
C ASP A 513 3.71 22.66 -21.73
N ILE A 514 4.33 21.72 -22.43
CA ILE A 514 5.69 21.87 -22.97
C ILE A 514 5.77 22.98 -24.03
N ARG A 515 4.67 23.28 -24.75
CA ARG A 515 4.69 24.28 -25.83
C ARG A 515 4.76 25.71 -25.29
N THR A 516 4.10 25.95 -24.16
CA THR A 516 4.03 27.27 -23.52
C THR A 516 4.94 27.38 -22.30
N ALA A 517 5.51 26.26 -21.84
CA ALA A 517 6.28 26.12 -20.60
C ALA A 517 5.50 26.55 -19.35
N THR A 518 4.17 26.36 -19.34
CA THR A 518 3.28 26.75 -18.23
C THR A 518 2.58 25.54 -17.59
N TYR A 519 2.15 25.72 -16.34
CA TYR A 519 1.31 24.74 -15.63
C TYR A 519 -0.16 25.14 -15.74
N LEU A 520 -0.99 24.17 -16.13
CA LEU A 520 -2.43 24.31 -16.22
C LEU A 520 -3.11 23.43 -15.15
N PRO A 521 -4.21 23.88 -14.53
CA PRO A 521 -4.98 23.05 -13.62
C PRO A 521 -5.53 21.81 -14.34
N ALA A 522 -5.58 20.67 -13.63
CA ALA A 522 -6.11 19.42 -14.15
C ALA A 522 -7.42 19.03 -13.42
N PRO A 523 -8.59 19.46 -13.92
CA PRO A 523 -9.88 19.14 -13.31
C PRO A 523 -10.33 17.72 -13.61
N GLY A 524 -11.19 17.17 -12.75
CA GLY A 524 -11.79 15.83 -12.94
C GLY A 524 -10.80 14.67 -12.78
N VAL A 525 -9.64 14.90 -12.18
CA VAL A 525 -8.62 13.89 -11.92
C VAL A 525 -8.90 13.20 -10.59
N LEU A 526 -8.88 11.87 -10.59
CA LEU A 526 -9.00 11.06 -9.38
C LEU A 526 -7.70 11.14 -8.57
N VAL A 527 -7.82 11.45 -7.29
CA VAL A 527 -6.70 11.62 -6.34
C VAL A 527 -6.82 10.58 -5.24
N MET A 528 -5.70 9.93 -4.94
CA MET A 528 -5.54 8.98 -3.86
C MET A 528 -4.42 9.44 -2.96
N ALA A 529 -4.73 9.78 -1.70
CA ALA A 529 -3.74 10.18 -0.73
C ALA A 529 -3.77 9.29 0.53
N GLY A 530 -2.61 9.12 1.17
CA GLY A 530 -2.49 8.29 2.37
C GLY A 530 -1.31 8.73 3.24
N GLY A 531 -1.40 8.45 4.53
CA GLY A 531 -0.40 8.86 5.52
C GLY A 531 0.63 7.76 5.82
N GLY A 532 1.92 8.07 5.76
CA GLY A 532 3.03 7.14 5.95
C GLY A 532 3.86 7.42 7.22
N ARG A 533 3.52 6.77 8.33
CA ARG A 533 4.49 6.48 9.43
C ARG A 533 4.66 4.99 9.72
N GLY A 534 3.80 4.09 9.20
CA GLY A 534 3.79 2.66 9.58
C GLY A 534 3.99 1.62 8.46
N GLU A 535 3.90 1.96 7.18
CA GLU A 535 3.75 0.95 6.11
C GLU A 535 4.78 1.04 4.96
N ARG A 536 6.04 1.33 5.25
CA ARG A 536 7.13 1.18 4.25
C ARG A 536 7.45 -0.28 3.89
N TRP A 537 6.75 -1.25 4.48
CA TRP A 537 7.17 -2.65 4.57
C TRP A 537 6.45 -3.64 3.65
N MET A 538 5.59 -3.20 2.72
CA MET A 538 4.98 -4.12 1.75
C MET A 538 4.92 -3.51 0.34
N PRO A 539 5.21 -4.30 -0.70
CA PRO A 539 5.21 -3.86 -2.09
C PRO A 539 3.76 -3.59 -2.52
N THR A 540 3.37 -2.33 -2.39
CA THR A 540 2.17 -1.73 -2.96
C THR A 540 2.61 -0.34 -3.40
N ALA A 541 2.04 0.21 -4.47
CA ALA A 541 2.58 1.36 -5.19
C ALA A 541 2.86 2.65 -4.37
N ALA A 542 2.46 2.72 -3.08
CA ALA A 542 2.85 3.80 -2.16
C ALA A 542 2.58 3.51 -0.66
N GLY A 543 2.31 2.25 -0.24
CA GLY A 543 1.87 1.99 1.15
C GLY A 543 0.48 2.57 1.45
N ILE A 544 -0.35 2.75 0.42
CA ILE A 544 -1.71 3.27 0.50
C ILE A 544 -2.67 2.07 0.48
N ARG A 545 -3.41 1.84 1.56
CA ARG A 545 -4.41 0.76 1.63
C ARG A 545 -5.77 1.27 2.00
N TYR A 546 -6.79 0.69 1.39
CA TYR A 546 -8.14 0.73 1.92
C TYR A 546 -8.19 -0.06 3.25
N PRO A 547 -8.87 0.43 4.30
CA PRO A 547 -9.71 1.63 4.34
C PRO A 547 -8.98 2.95 4.73
N PHE A 548 -7.65 2.99 4.87
CA PHE A 548 -6.85 4.17 5.26
C PHE A 548 -6.50 5.11 4.09
N LEU A 549 -7.44 5.26 3.15
CA LEU A 549 -7.21 5.94 1.89
C LEU A 549 -8.15 7.14 1.72
N LEU A 550 -7.56 8.30 1.44
CA LEU A 550 -8.26 9.51 1.03
C LEU A 550 -8.52 9.47 -0.47
N ILE A 551 -9.78 9.41 -0.89
CA ILE A 551 -10.17 9.42 -2.30
C ILE A 551 -10.92 10.72 -2.61
N GLY A 552 -10.51 11.40 -3.67
CA GLY A 552 -11.09 12.67 -4.08
C GLY A 552 -11.02 12.88 -5.58
N ILE A 553 -11.77 13.85 -6.10
CA ILE A 553 -11.74 14.28 -7.51
C ILE A 553 -11.47 15.78 -7.51
N THR A 554 -10.52 16.21 -8.35
CA THR A 554 -10.14 17.62 -8.44
C THR A 554 -11.24 18.49 -9.03
N ASP A 555 -11.35 19.71 -8.51
CA ASP A 555 -12.23 20.76 -9.02
C ASP A 555 -11.66 21.46 -10.27
N GLU A 556 -12.32 22.54 -10.72
CA GLU A 556 -11.91 23.35 -11.88
C GLU A 556 -10.49 23.94 -11.77
N ASN A 557 -10.00 24.16 -10.54
CA ASN A 557 -8.65 24.65 -10.26
C ASN A 557 -7.61 23.51 -10.18
N GLY A 558 -8.05 22.26 -10.40
CA GLY A 558 -7.19 21.10 -10.25
C GLY A 558 -6.91 20.76 -8.78
N GLU A 559 -7.75 21.18 -7.85
CA GLU A 559 -7.52 21.00 -6.41
C GLU A 559 -8.55 20.08 -5.75
N ILE A 560 -8.11 19.38 -4.71
CA ILE A 560 -9.00 18.70 -3.76
C ILE A 560 -8.47 18.88 -2.35
N CYS A 561 -9.37 19.22 -1.41
CA CYS A 561 -9.05 19.41 0.00
C CYS A 561 -9.58 18.23 0.83
N PHE A 562 -8.68 17.55 1.53
CA PHE A 562 -8.99 16.55 2.54
C PHE A 562 -8.91 17.17 3.92
N ASN A 563 -10.05 17.23 4.60
CA ASN A 563 -10.15 17.72 5.97
C ASN A 563 -9.69 16.66 6.97
N GLY A 564 -9.18 17.13 8.11
CA GLY A 564 -8.95 16.28 9.26
C GLY A 564 -7.67 15.43 9.19
N VAL A 565 -6.65 15.79 8.42
CA VAL A 565 -5.39 15.03 8.40
C VAL A 565 -4.56 15.25 9.67
N ARG A 566 -3.74 14.26 10.07
CA ARG A 566 -2.94 14.34 11.30
C ARG A 566 -1.73 15.28 11.10
N TYR A 567 -1.51 16.18 12.05
CA TYR A 567 -0.27 16.97 12.15
C TYR A 567 0.97 16.08 12.26
N SER A 568 2.10 16.50 11.65
CA SER A 568 3.39 15.78 11.67
C SER A 568 3.38 14.41 10.96
N MET A 569 2.29 14.09 10.25
CA MET A 569 2.18 12.90 9.41
C MET A 569 2.59 13.23 7.97
N THR A 570 3.31 12.31 7.33
CA THR A 570 3.71 12.41 5.93
C THR A 570 2.60 11.89 5.05
N TYR A 571 2.14 12.66 4.07
CA TYR A 571 1.15 12.27 3.09
C TYR A 571 1.75 12.16 1.70
N THR A 572 1.44 11.07 1.00
CA THR A 572 1.78 10.83 -0.41
C THR A 572 0.48 10.85 -1.22
N ALA A 573 0.55 11.28 -2.49
CA ALA A 573 -0.59 11.22 -3.39
C ALA A 573 -0.24 10.61 -4.76
N LEU A 574 -1.15 9.78 -5.27
CA LEU A 574 -1.18 9.27 -6.63
C LEU A 574 -2.42 9.85 -7.35
N VAL A 575 -2.28 10.16 -8.63
CA VAL A 575 -3.35 10.81 -9.40
C VAL A 575 -3.57 10.12 -10.73
N PHE A 576 -4.84 9.98 -11.13
CA PHE A 576 -5.24 9.24 -12.31
C PHE A 576 -6.36 9.98 -13.06
N ALA A 577 -6.17 10.18 -14.36
CA ALA A 577 -7.25 10.61 -15.25
C ALA A 577 -7.83 9.36 -15.92
N ILE A 578 -9.14 9.14 -15.76
CA ILE A 578 -9.85 7.96 -16.25
C ILE A 578 -10.90 8.43 -17.26
N ASP A 579 -11.00 7.76 -18.40
CA ASP A 579 -12.03 8.05 -19.40
C ASP A 579 -13.34 7.26 -19.13
N GLU A 580 -14.38 7.54 -19.92
CA GLU A 580 -15.69 6.89 -19.78
C GLU A 580 -15.68 5.37 -20.02
N LYS A 581 -14.60 4.84 -20.62
CA LYS A 581 -14.40 3.40 -20.88
C LYS A 581 -13.55 2.73 -19.81
N ASP A 582 -13.35 3.38 -18.67
CA ASP A 582 -12.52 2.91 -17.55
C ASP A 582 -11.04 2.74 -17.94
N ARG A 583 -10.54 3.53 -18.91
CA ARG A 583 -9.12 3.51 -19.30
C ARG A 583 -8.36 4.62 -18.61
N ILE A 584 -7.18 4.30 -18.09
CA ILE A 584 -6.26 5.30 -17.55
C ILE A 584 -5.64 6.07 -18.73
N VAL A 585 -5.97 7.35 -18.83
CA VAL A 585 -5.51 8.27 -19.88
C VAL A 585 -4.60 9.38 -19.34
N GLY A 586 -4.33 9.37 -18.04
CA GLY A 586 -3.30 10.18 -17.40
C GLY A 586 -2.88 9.63 -16.04
N VAL A 587 -1.62 9.82 -15.66
CA VAL A 587 -1.06 9.37 -14.38
C VAL A 587 -0.06 10.37 -13.82
N GLY A 588 -0.02 10.48 -12.49
CA GLY A 588 0.98 11.24 -11.75
C GLY A 588 1.22 10.66 -10.36
N PRO A 589 2.36 10.98 -9.71
CA PRO A 589 3.44 11.84 -10.20
C PRO A 589 4.19 11.21 -11.39
N TYR A 590 4.63 12.03 -12.34
CA TYR A 590 5.53 11.62 -13.42
C TYR A 590 6.84 12.39 -13.33
N ALA A 591 7.94 11.83 -13.85
CA ALA A 591 9.29 12.40 -13.71
C ALA A 591 9.84 13.00 -15.01
N GLY A 592 8.98 13.66 -15.80
CA GLY A 592 9.39 14.28 -17.08
C GLY A 592 9.50 15.81 -17.07
N PRO A 593 9.42 16.50 -18.24
CA PRO A 593 9.57 17.95 -18.31
C PRO A 593 8.44 18.60 -17.52
N GLY A 594 8.78 19.60 -16.70
CA GLY A 594 7.85 20.20 -15.76
C GLY A 594 7.37 19.25 -14.66
N ALA A 595 8.09 18.16 -14.39
CA ALA A 595 7.84 17.38 -13.20
C ALA A 595 8.18 18.21 -11.95
N ILE A 596 7.32 18.10 -10.95
CA ILE A 596 7.55 18.64 -9.62
C ILE A 596 8.05 17.46 -8.79
N PRO A 597 9.32 17.46 -8.32
CA PRO A 597 9.94 16.29 -7.68
C PRO A 597 9.45 16.07 -6.23
N ARG A 598 8.19 16.40 -5.95
CA ARG A 598 7.56 16.31 -4.63
C ARG A 598 6.46 15.27 -4.66
N THR A 599 6.77 14.07 -4.20
CA THR A 599 5.82 12.95 -4.12
C THR A 599 5.09 12.89 -2.78
N PHE A 600 5.56 13.64 -1.78
CA PHE A 600 4.99 13.69 -0.44
C PHE A 600 5.05 15.09 0.18
N VAL A 601 4.20 15.33 1.18
CA VAL A 601 4.22 16.51 2.04
C VAL A 601 4.07 16.08 3.49
N VAL A 602 4.74 16.75 4.43
CA VAL A 602 4.46 16.56 5.85
C VAL A 602 3.48 17.62 6.29
N ALA A 603 2.40 17.23 6.97
CA ALA A 603 1.35 18.12 7.43
C ALA A 603 1.80 18.93 8.66
N TYR A 604 2.52 20.04 8.44
CA TYR A 604 2.98 20.94 9.50
C TYR A 604 2.23 22.27 9.59
N ASN A 605 1.42 22.59 8.58
CA ASN A 605 0.65 23.83 8.50
C ASN A 605 -0.84 23.52 8.55
N GLU A 606 -1.67 24.53 8.82
CA GLU A 606 -3.12 24.35 8.98
C GLU A 606 -3.69 23.76 7.70
N THR A 607 -3.17 24.25 6.58
CA THR A 607 -3.34 23.67 5.26
C THR A 607 -1.97 23.38 4.67
N SER A 608 -1.70 22.12 4.39
CA SER A 608 -0.51 21.67 3.66
C SER A 608 -0.89 21.35 2.22
N VAL A 609 -0.16 21.94 1.26
CA VAL A 609 -0.41 21.73 -0.17
C VAL A 609 0.62 20.75 -0.73
N LEU A 610 0.15 19.63 -1.27
CA LEU A 610 0.92 18.71 -2.09
C LEU A 610 0.61 18.96 -3.56
N THR A 611 1.58 19.46 -4.32
CA THR A 611 1.42 19.67 -5.76
C THR A 611 1.98 18.48 -6.53
N VAL A 612 1.14 17.86 -7.37
CA VAL A 612 1.47 16.69 -8.20
C VAL A 612 1.32 17.06 -9.67
N ALA A 613 2.34 16.74 -10.47
CA ALA A 613 2.26 16.88 -11.92
C ALA A 613 1.65 15.61 -12.54
N ILE A 614 0.72 15.76 -13.50
CA ILE A 614 0.09 14.66 -14.24
C ILE A 614 0.53 14.67 -15.71
N SER A 615 0.84 13.49 -16.25
CA SER A 615 1.04 13.29 -17.69
C SER A 615 -0.16 12.59 -18.30
N TYR A 616 -0.62 13.06 -19.45
CA TYR A 616 -1.74 12.50 -20.21
C TYR A 616 -1.29 11.58 -21.37
N ASN A 617 0.03 11.41 -21.57
CA ASN A 617 0.57 10.53 -22.60
C ASN A 617 0.87 9.13 -22.05
N VAL A 618 -0.16 8.43 -21.57
CA VAL A 618 0.02 7.15 -20.86
C VAL A 618 -0.77 6.01 -21.49
N SER A 619 -0.15 4.83 -21.45
CA SER A 619 -0.71 3.51 -21.71
C SER A 619 -0.28 2.57 -20.56
N THR A 620 -0.87 1.39 -20.47
CA THR A 620 -0.60 0.45 -19.36
C THR A 620 -0.12 -0.90 -19.88
N ILE A 621 0.89 -1.47 -19.23
CA ILE A 621 1.31 -2.86 -19.41
C ILE A 621 1.06 -3.61 -18.10
N GLU A 622 0.28 -4.68 -18.16
CA GLU A 622 0.04 -5.60 -17.03
C GLU A 622 0.79 -6.90 -17.28
N VAL A 623 1.70 -7.25 -16.38
CA VAL A 623 2.46 -8.49 -16.42
C VAL A 623 1.99 -9.40 -15.30
N TYR A 624 1.41 -10.53 -15.66
CA TYR A 624 0.94 -11.51 -14.69
C TYR A 624 2.02 -12.54 -14.38
N GLY A 625 2.21 -12.89 -13.10
CA GLY A 625 3.33 -13.74 -12.65
C GLY A 625 4.68 -13.04 -12.69
N ALA A 626 4.72 -11.74 -12.39
CA ALA A 626 5.90 -10.90 -12.42
C ALA A 626 6.79 -11.10 -11.16
N PHE A 627 7.03 -12.35 -10.73
CA PHE A 627 7.88 -12.66 -9.57
C PHE A 627 8.56 -14.02 -9.72
N ILE A 628 9.81 -14.17 -9.26
CA ILE A 628 10.52 -15.47 -9.24
C ILE A 628 10.24 -16.17 -7.90
N GLN A 629 9.27 -17.08 -7.87
CA GLN A 629 8.85 -17.79 -6.65
C GLN A 629 9.89 -18.78 -6.09
N THR A 630 10.89 -19.19 -6.87
CA THR A 630 11.83 -20.26 -6.51
C THR A 630 13.03 -19.79 -5.67
N SER A 631 13.18 -18.49 -5.46
CA SER A 631 14.27 -17.95 -4.65
C SER A 631 13.70 -17.23 -3.43
N MET A 632 14.09 -17.64 -2.22
CA MET A 632 13.82 -16.86 -0.99
C MET A 632 14.57 -15.50 -0.98
N THR A 633 15.21 -15.12 -2.10
CA THR A 633 16.00 -13.90 -2.26
C THR A 633 15.22 -12.85 -3.03
N LEU A 634 15.13 -11.67 -2.39
CA LEU A 634 15.01 -10.30 -2.93
C LEU A 634 13.93 -10.01 -3.99
N PRO A 635 13.09 -8.97 -3.81
CA PRO A 635 12.02 -8.65 -4.75
C PRO A 635 12.54 -8.29 -6.16
N ILE A 636 11.78 -8.59 -7.21
CA ILE A 636 12.07 -8.08 -8.56
C ILE A 636 11.55 -6.65 -8.66
N THR A 637 12.33 -5.75 -9.25
CA THR A 637 11.93 -4.38 -9.60
C THR A 637 11.83 -4.25 -11.12
N TYR A 638 10.95 -3.38 -11.62
CA TYR A 638 10.73 -3.20 -13.04
C TYR A 638 11.21 -1.84 -13.54
N MET A 639 11.76 -1.82 -14.76
CA MET A 639 12.06 -0.60 -15.49
C MET A 639 11.49 -0.69 -16.91
N VAL A 640 11.13 0.46 -17.47
CA VAL A 640 10.63 0.58 -18.84
C VAL A 640 11.62 1.43 -19.62
N TYR A 641 12.14 0.91 -20.72
CA TYR A 641 13.04 1.61 -21.65
C TYR A 641 12.37 1.85 -22.99
N ASP A 642 12.84 2.87 -23.72
CA ASP A 642 12.56 3.06 -25.14
C ASP A 642 13.41 2.07 -25.92
N ALA A 643 12.77 1.18 -26.67
CA ALA A 643 13.43 0.10 -27.39
C ALA A 643 14.40 0.60 -28.47
N ARG A 644 14.31 1.87 -28.90
CA ARG A 644 15.22 2.46 -29.89
C ARG A 644 16.54 2.94 -29.29
N THR A 645 16.53 3.31 -28.01
CA THR A 645 17.69 3.91 -27.34
C THR A 645 18.21 3.05 -26.19
N HIS A 646 17.47 2.00 -25.78
CA HIS A 646 17.74 1.16 -24.61
C HIS A 646 17.98 1.97 -23.34
N TYR A 647 17.23 3.06 -23.23
CA TYR A 647 17.30 4.00 -22.12
C TYR A 647 15.90 4.39 -21.68
N ILE A 648 15.78 4.95 -20.48
CA ILE A 648 14.51 5.46 -19.97
C ILE A 648 13.89 6.39 -21.02
N PRO A 649 12.62 6.18 -21.44
CA PRO A 649 12.01 6.96 -22.51
C PRO A 649 12.13 8.43 -22.20
N GLN A 650 12.89 9.17 -23.01
CA GLN A 650 13.03 10.59 -22.79
C GLN A 650 11.80 11.30 -23.39
N PRO A 651 11.16 12.23 -22.66
CA PRO A 651 11.56 12.77 -21.37
C PRO A 651 10.78 12.17 -20.16
N PHE A 652 10.12 11.01 -20.28
CA PHE A 652 9.14 10.52 -19.31
C PHE A 652 9.57 9.21 -18.61
N GLN A 653 9.75 9.25 -17.28
CA GLN A 653 9.60 8.06 -16.45
C GLN A 653 8.25 8.10 -15.75
N TYR A 654 7.50 7.02 -15.88
CA TYR A 654 6.19 6.85 -15.27
C TYR A 654 6.25 5.97 -14.03
N LEU A 655 5.19 6.06 -13.22
CA LEU A 655 4.96 5.19 -12.08
C LEU A 655 4.90 3.72 -12.51
N PHE A 656 5.24 2.82 -11.60
CA PHE A 656 4.94 1.40 -11.72
C PHE A 656 4.52 0.86 -10.36
N ALA A 657 3.74 -0.21 -10.37
CA ALA A 657 3.20 -0.88 -9.19
C ALA A 657 3.42 -2.38 -9.33
N TYR A 658 3.84 -3.07 -8.28
CA TYR A 658 4.03 -4.51 -8.31
C TYR A 658 3.89 -5.10 -6.91
N ASP A 659 3.54 -6.39 -6.85
CA ASP A 659 3.50 -7.17 -5.62
C ASP A 659 4.16 -8.56 -5.83
N PHE A 660 3.88 -9.53 -4.97
CA PHE A 660 4.46 -10.87 -5.04
C PHE A 660 3.93 -11.73 -6.21
N TYR A 661 3.00 -11.23 -7.01
CA TYR A 661 2.41 -12.01 -8.10
C TYR A 661 2.39 -11.23 -9.41
N ASP A 662 1.99 -9.96 -9.44
CA ASP A 662 1.76 -9.22 -10.69
C ASP A 662 2.44 -7.84 -10.68
N ALA A 663 2.64 -7.26 -11.88
CA ALA A 663 3.19 -5.94 -12.08
C ALA A 663 2.36 -5.12 -13.08
N VAL A 664 2.18 -3.84 -12.79
CA VAL A 664 1.52 -2.84 -13.65
C VAL A 664 2.48 -1.70 -13.91
N LEU A 665 2.78 -1.47 -15.18
CA LEU A 665 3.73 -0.48 -15.66
C LEU A 665 2.96 0.56 -16.46
N PHE A 666 3.08 1.83 -16.07
CA PHE A 666 2.61 2.93 -16.90
C PHE A 666 3.71 3.27 -17.92
N VAL A 667 3.34 3.47 -19.18
CA VAL A 667 4.31 3.66 -20.27
C VAL A 667 3.89 4.81 -21.18
N PRO A 668 4.83 5.50 -21.85
CA PRO A 668 4.48 6.51 -22.85
C PRO A 668 3.70 5.90 -24.01
N SER A 669 2.63 6.56 -24.42
CA SER A 669 1.90 6.16 -25.63
C SER A 669 2.67 6.53 -26.90
N ASN A 670 2.49 5.72 -27.94
CA ASN A 670 3.11 5.85 -29.26
C ASN A 670 4.66 5.82 -29.25
N THR A 671 5.27 5.31 -28.18
CA THR A 671 6.70 5.05 -28.07
C THR A 671 6.92 3.54 -28.00
N PRO A 672 7.85 2.97 -28.79
CA PRO A 672 8.20 1.56 -28.66
C PRO A 672 8.93 1.35 -27.32
N VAL A 673 8.34 0.55 -26.43
CA VAL A 673 8.88 0.29 -25.11
C VAL A 673 9.29 -1.16 -24.89
N GLU A 674 10.28 -1.36 -24.05
CA GLU A 674 10.72 -2.66 -23.53
C GLU A 674 10.64 -2.66 -22.00
N VAL A 675 10.37 -3.83 -21.43
CA VAL A 675 10.23 -4.03 -19.98
C VAL A 675 11.42 -4.83 -19.48
N LEU A 676 12.16 -4.27 -18.53
CA LEU A 676 13.26 -4.93 -17.86
C LEU A 676 12.84 -5.32 -16.44
N ALA A 677 13.08 -6.58 -16.09
CA ALA A 677 13.06 -7.06 -14.72
C ALA A 677 14.48 -6.98 -14.15
N LEU A 678 14.64 -6.37 -12.99
CA LEU A 678 15.89 -6.23 -12.25
C LEU A 678 15.77 -6.93 -10.91
N GLN A 679 16.82 -7.59 -10.44
CA GLN A 679 16.85 -8.02 -9.04
C GLN A 679 16.83 -6.77 -8.14
N SER A 680 16.24 -6.79 -6.95
CA SER A 680 16.28 -5.66 -6.00
C SER A 680 17.31 -5.87 -4.90
N GLY A 681 18.14 -4.87 -4.61
CA GLY A 681 19.23 -4.95 -3.63
C GLY A 681 18.84 -4.71 -2.18
N ALA A 682 17.59 -4.97 -1.78
CA ALA A 682 17.10 -4.66 -0.43
C ALA A 682 17.81 -5.50 0.65
N TYR A 683 18.91 -4.98 1.18
CA TYR A 683 19.57 -5.50 2.37
C TYR A 683 18.68 -5.24 3.59
N PHE A 684 18.29 -6.28 4.32
CA PHE A 684 17.84 -6.15 5.72
C PHE A 684 19.08 -5.85 6.57
N GLY A 685 19.49 -4.58 6.60
CA GLY A 685 20.52 -4.11 7.52
C GLY A 685 19.92 -3.94 8.91
N VAL A 686 20.27 -4.83 9.85
CA VAL A 686 20.12 -4.53 11.28
C VAL A 686 21.18 -3.50 11.60
N GLY A 687 20.78 -2.24 11.77
CA GLY A 687 21.71 -1.18 12.20
C GLY A 687 22.28 -1.50 13.58
N LEU A 688 23.53 -1.11 13.82
CA LEU A 688 24.22 -1.24 15.12
C LEU A 688 23.50 -0.54 16.30
N THR A 689 22.44 0.23 16.02
CA THR A 689 21.60 0.93 17.01
C THR A 689 20.32 0.18 17.37
N GLY A 690 20.08 -1.03 16.86
CA GLY A 690 18.84 -1.79 17.13
C GLY A 690 17.59 -1.25 16.43
N VAL A 691 17.70 -0.15 15.66
CA VAL A 691 16.62 0.39 14.85
C VAL A 691 16.65 -0.27 13.47
N SER A 692 15.61 -1.02 13.14
CA SER A 692 15.38 -1.61 11.81
C SER A 692 14.97 -0.55 10.80
N SER A 693 15.89 0.33 10.41
CA SER A 693 15.66 1.21 9.26
C SER A 693 16.08 0.49 7.98
N SER A 694 15.11 0.12 7.13
CA SER A 694 15.38 -0.36 5.76
C SER A 694 15.96 0.77 4.92
N PHE A 695 17.28 0.78 4.77
CA PHE A 695 17.93 1.59 3.76
C PHE A 695 17.88 0.83 2.43
N TYR A 696 16.99 1.25 1.53
CA TYR A 696 17.07 0.86 0.13
C TYR A 696 18.25 1.62 -0.49
N THR A 697 19.44 1.04 -0.49
CA THR A 697 20.47 1.52 -1.42
C THR A 697 20.04 1.10 -2.82
N TRP A 698 19.82 2.08 -3.70
CA TRP A 698 19.56 1.87 -5.13
C TRP A 698 20.83 1.38 -5.84
N THR A 699 21.45 0.32 -5.35
CA THR A 699 22.43 -0.43 -6.13
C THR A 699 21.64 -1.12 -7.24
N LEU A 700 21.81 -0.65 -8.47
CA LEU A 700 21.34 -1.30 -9.70
C LEU A 700 21.90 -2.72 -9.72
N LEU A 701 21.11 -3.63 -9.15
CA LEU A 701 21.31 -5.05 -9.24
C LEU A 701 21.05 -5.50 -10.68
N PRO A 702 21.62 -6.64 -11.08
CA PRO A 702 21.73 -6.92 -12.48
C PRO A 702 20.40 -7.49 -13.03
N PRO A 703 20.18 -7.41 -14.36
CA PRO A 703 18.89 -7.78 -14.97
C PRO A 703 18.50 -9.25 -14.73
N ALA A 704 17.25 -9.47 -14.33
CA ALA A 704 16.65 -10.79 -14.18
C ALA A 704 15.90 -11.24 -15.44
N GLY A 705 15.58 -10.35 -16.38
CA GLY A 705 14.96 -10.70 -17.65
C GLY A 705 14.44 -9.49 -18.42
N ILE A 706 14.07 -9.71 -19.67
CA ILE A 706 13.53 -8.67 -20.57
C ILE A 706 12.27 -9.17 -21.29
N ILE A 707 11.35 -8.24 -21.57
CA ILE A 707 10.26 -8.38 -22.53
C ILE A 707 10.34 -7.19 -23.50
N ALA A 708 10.80 -7.45 -24.73
CA ALA A 708 11.05 -6.47 -25.79
C ALA A 708 10.48 -6.89 -27.16
N GLY A 709 9.64 -7.92 -27.21
CA GLY A 709 9.06 -8.45 -28.45
C GLY A 709 10.04 -9.34 -29.23
N ILE A 710 10.98 -9.99 -28.56
CA ILE A 710 12.01 -10.83 -29.20
C ILE A 710 11.41 -12.21 -29.52
N SER A 711 11.34 -12.56 -30.81
CA SER A 711 10.75 -13.83 -31.26
C SER A 711 11.75 -14.83 -31.83
N LYS A 712 13.01 -14.41 -32.02
CA LYS A 712 14.11 -15.21 -32.55
C LYS A 712 15.43 -14.68 -31.98
N PRO A 713 16.53 -15.46 -31.98
CA PRO A 713 17.82 -14.98 -31.50
C PRO A 713 18.24 -13.69 -32.21
N ALA A 714 18.36 -12.62 -31.44
CA ALA A 714 18.64 -11.27 -31.91
C ALA A 714 19.37 -10.47 -30.82
N PRO A 715 20.18 -9.46 -31.18
CA PRO A 715 20.87 -8.60 -30.22
C PRO A 715 19.92 -7.67 -29.45
N GLU A 716 18.74 -7.38 -30.02
CA GLU A 716 17.73 -6.45 -29.50
C GLU A 716 16.33 -6.82 -30.01
N GLY A 717 15.29 -6.24 -29.38
CA GLY A 717 13.89 -6.44 -29.76
C GLY A 717 13.24 -5.15 -30.31
N PRO A 718 12.16 -5.27 -31.10
CA PRO A 718 11.47 -4.11 -31.68
C PRO A 718 10.67 -3.26 -30.66
N GLY A 719 10.43 -3.78 -29.45
CA GLY A 719 9.58 -3.16 -28.44
C GLY A 719 8.08 -3.22 -28.76
N PHE A 720 7.26 -2.71 -27.84
CA PHE A 720 5.80 -2.62 -27.98
C PHE A 720 5.38 -1.16 -28.11
N THR A 721 4.56 -0.84 -29.11
CA THR A 721 3.98 0.50 -29.25
C THR A 721 2.50 0.44 -28.92
N LEU A 722 2.07 1.20 -27.90
CA LEU A 722 0.68 1.24 -27.44
C LEU A 722 0.04 2.58 -27.74
N LYS A 723 -1.23 2.56 -28.15
CA LYS A 723 -2.04 3.77 -28.30
C LYS A 723 -2.41 4.32 -26.92
N ARG A 724 -2.78 5.61 -26.88
CA ARG A 724 -3.18 6.28 -25.64
C ARG A 724 -4.33 5.56 -24.94
N GLY A 725 -4.14 5.27 -23.65
CA GLY A 725 -5.09 4.51 -22.83
C GLY A 725 -5.24 3.03 -23.19
N GLU A 726 -4.43 2.51 -24.10
CA GLU A 726 -4.40 1.07 -24.40
C GLU A 726 -3.74 0.29 -23.24
N VAL A 727 -4.29 -0.89 -22.96
CA VAL A 727 -3.78 -1.81 -21.93
C VAL A 727 -3.27 -3.08 -22.60
N LEU A 728 -1.97 -3.33 -22.50
CA LEU A 728 -1.35 -4.58 -22.93
C LEU A 728 -1.26 -5.56 -21.77
N ARG A 729 -2.01 -6.65 -21.86
CA ARG A 729 -1.97 -7.74 -20.89
C ARG A 729 -1.00 -8.82 -21.34
N ILE A 730 -0.04 -9.16 -20.48
CA ILE A 730 0.98 -10.18 -20.73
C ILE A 730 0.69 -11.39 -19.83
N PRO A 731 -0.03 -12.42 -20.34
CA PRO A 731 -0.14 -13.69 -19.65
C PRO A 731 1.19 -14.44 -19.71
N TYR A 732 1.34 -15.46 -18.88
CA TYR A 732 2.54 -16.30 -18.78
C TYR A 732 3.83 -15.47 -18.59
N GLY A 733 3.79 -14.41 -17.76
CA GLY A 733 4.91 -13.48 -17.55
C GLY A 733 6.27 -14.16 -17.33
N PRO A 734 6.40 -15.15 -16.41
CA PRO A 734 7.66 -15.86 -16.20
C PRO A 734 8.17 -16.56 -17.47
N LEU A 735 7.26 -17.20 -18.21
CA LEU A 735 7.60 -17.89 -19.44
C LEU A 735 8.08 -16.91 -20.51
N ARG A 736 7.45 -15.73 -20.59
CA ARG A 736 7.81 -14.69 -21.56
C ARG A 736 9.16 -14.06 -21.23
N PHE A 737 9.41 -13.71 -19.96
CA PHE A 737 10.73 -13.25 -19.52
C PHE A 737 11.81 -14.30 -19.82
N ALA A 738 11.56 -15.57 -19.52
CA ALA A 738 12.51 -16.64 -19.82
C ALA A 738 12.76 -16.77 -21.34
N GLN A 739 11.72 -16.76 -22.16
CA GLN A 739 11.86 -16.95 -23.62
C GLN A 739 12.58 -15.81 -24.30
N GLU A 740 12.18 -14.57 -24.03
CA GLU A 740 12.76 -13.41 -24.72
C GLU A 740 14.21 -13.17 -24.26
N THR A 741 14.51 -13.40 -22.98
CA THR A 741 15.90 -13.37 -22.48
C THR A 741 16.73 -14.51 -23.07
N TRP A 742 16.16 -15.73 -23.19
CA TRP A 742 16.84 -16.86 -23.84
C TRP A 742 17.22 -16.57 -25.28
N PHE A 743 16.36 -15.92 -26.06
CA PHE A 743 16.71 -15.52 -27.43
C PHE A 743 17.86 -14.51 -27.47
N LEU A 744 17.87 -13.56 -26.55
CA LEU A 744 18.95 -12.58 -26.42
C LEU A 744 20.28 -13.25 -26.08
N ASP A 745 20.27 -14.16 -25.10
CA ASP A 745 21.46 -14.89 -24.66
C ASP A 745 21.95 -15.91 -25.70
N GLU A 746 21.04 -16.57 -26.42
CA GLU A 746 21.39 -17.47 -27.51
C GLU A 746 22.17 -16.74 -28.60
N TYR A 747 21.76 -15.51 -28.97
CA TYR A 747 22.51 -14.68 -29.91
C TYR A 747 23.92 -14.35 -29.39
N ARG A 748 24.05 -14.01 -28.10
CA ARG A 748 25.31 -13.61 -27.47
C ARG A 748 26.27 -14.76 -27.23
N LEU A 749 25.75 -15.96 -26.94
CA LEU A 749 26.55 -17.14 -26.64
C LEU A 749 26.96 -17.91 -27.90
N GLN A 750 26.24 -17.78 -29.02
CA GLN A 750 26.58 -18.47 -30.27
C GLN A 750 28.05 -18.31 -30.70
N PRO A 751 28.63 -17.10 -30.68
CA PRO A 751 30.03 -16.86 -31.03
C PRO A 751 31.06 -17.57 -30.15
N VAL A 752 30.70 -17.98 -28.93
CA VAL A 752 31.64 -18.58 -27.96
C VAL A 752 31.42 -20.07 -27.75
N LYS A 753 30.39 -20.67 -28.35
CA LYS A 753 30.10 -22.12 -28.21
C LYS A 753 31.27 -23.04 -28.62
N TRP A 754 32.15 -22.59 -29.52
CA TRP A 754 33.30 -23.38 -29.99
C TRP A 754 34.55 -23.25 -29.12
N THR A 755 34.63 -22.22 -28.27
CA THR A 755 35.79 -22.01 -27.39
C THR A 755 35.63 -22.86 -26.14
N ASN A 756 36.48 -23.87 -25.96
CA ASN A 756 36.37 -24.86 -24.87
C ASN A 756 36.85 -24.31 -23.50
N ALA A 757 36.44 -23.10 -23.13
CA ALA A 757 36.91 -22.40 -21.93
C ALA A 757 36.06 -22.76 -20.70
N SER A 758 36.70 -23.19 -19.62
CA SER A 758 36.07 -23.60 -18.35
C SER A 758 35.21 -22.51 -17.70
N THR A 759 35.51 -21.23 -17.94
CA THR A 759 34.74 -20.07 -17.47
C THR A 759 33.37 -19.92 -18.16
N GLN A 760 33.15 -20.56 -19.32
CA GLN A 760 31.87 -20.50 -20.05
C GLN A 760 30.87 -21.55 -19.59
N ALA A 761 31.32 -22.54 -18.81
CA ALA A 761 30.52 -23.70 -18.43
C ALA A 761 29.23 -23.30 -17.69
N LEU A 762 29.28 -22.27 -16.84
CA LEU A 762 28.13 -21.84 -16.06
C LEU A 762 27.03 -21.22 -16.93
N ALA A 763 27.40 -20.27 -17.81
CA ALA A 763 26.47 -19.62 -18.73
C ALA A 763 25.79 -20.63 -19.66
N LEU A 764 26.59 -21.49 -20.31
CA LEU A 764 26.08 -22.52 -21.21
C LEU A 764 25.23 -23.57 -20.49
N THR A 765 25.57 -23.92 -19.24
CA THR A 765 24.80 -24.88 -18.45
C THR A 765 23.42 -24.31 -18.09
N PHE A 766 23.38 -23.09 -17.53
CA PHE A 766 22.11 -22.46 -17.19
C PHE A 766 21.26 -22.19 -18.42
N HIS A 767 21.85 -21.69 -19.51
CA HIS A 767 21.16 -21.46 -20.79
C HIS A 767 20.53 -22.75 -21.36
N LYS A 768 21.26 -23.87 -21.29
CA LYS A 768 20.74 -25.18 -21.73
C LYS A 768 19.62 -25.69 -20.83
N LEU A 769 19.75 -25.51 -19.51
CA LEU A 769 18.70 -25.85 -18.55
C LEU A 769 17.45 -24.99 -18.76
N ALA A 770 17.62 -23.69 -18.96
CA ALA A 770 16.53 -22.76 -19.26
C ALA A 770 15.77 -23.20 -20.52
N GLY A 771 16.46 -23.44 -21.64
CA GLY A 771 15.83 -23.93 -22.88
C GLY A 771 15.03 -25.23 -22.69
N LYS A 772 15.53 -26.16 -21.86
CA LYS A 772 14.82 -27.41 -21.53
C LYS A 772 13.54 -27.15 -20.73
N GLU A 773 13.59 -26.26 -19.74
CA GLU A 773 12.44 -25.94 -18.90
C GLU A 773 11.41 -25.08 -19.64
N ILE A 774 11.84 -24.20 -20.56
CA ILE A 774 10.96 -23.48 -21.50
C ILE A 774 10.18 -24.48 -22.37
N ALA A 775 10.87 -25.45 -22.98
CA ALA A 775 10.23 -26.47 -23.82
C ALA A 775 9.21 -27.31 -23.02
N ARG A 776 9.60 -27.76 -21.82
CA ARG A 776 8.71 -28.49 -20.91
C ARG A 776 7.49 -27.68 -20.50
N SER A 777 7.67 -26.39 -20.22
CA SER A 777 6.57 -25.49 -19.86
C SER A 777 5.54 -25.41 -20.99
N LYS A 778 5.99 -25.23 -22.25
CA LYS A 778 5.11 -25.24 -23.44
C LYS A 778 4.38 -26.58 -23.62
N GLU A 779 5.10 -27.70 -23.52
CA GLU A 779 4.53 -29.05 -23.62
C GLU A 779 3.42 -29.27 -22.56
N TYR A 780 3.64 -28.82 -21.32
CA TYR A 780 2.63 -28.92 -20.27
C TYR A 780 1.44 -27.99 -20.51
N LEU A 781 1.63 -26.80 -21.08
CA LEU A 781 0.53 -25.92 -21.49
C LEU A 781 -0.33 -26.59 -22.58
N GLU A 782 0.30 -27.20 -23.58
CA GLU A 782 -0.39 -27.92 -24.65
C GLU A 782 -1.17 -29.14 -24.15
N ARG A 783 -0.62 -29.85 -23.16
CA ARG A 783 -1.30 -30.99 -22.50
C ARG A 783 -2.36 -30.58 -21.47
N GLY A 784 -2.50 -29.29 -21.16
CA GLY A 784 -3.39 -28.80 -20.11
C GLY A 784 -2.91 -29.12 -18.68
N GLU A 785 -1.65 -29.50 -18.48
CA GLU A 785 -1.04 -29.74 -17.16
C GLU A 785 -0.59 -28.41 -16.53
N LEU A 786 -1.55 -27.50 -16.31
CA LEU A 786 -1.31 -26.09 -15.97
C LEU A 786 -0.45 -25.90 -14.72
N GLY A 787 -0.66 -26.70 -13.66
CA GLY A 787 0.16 -26.61 -12.45
C GLY A 787 1.65 -26.90 -12.70
N LYS A 788 1.96 -27.90 -13.54
CA LYS A 788 3.35 -28.19 -13.93
C LYS A 788 3.89 -27.11 -14.84
N ALA A 789 3.10 -26.60 -15.78
CA ALA A 789 3.50 -25.49 -16.63
C ALA A 789 3.90 -24.25 -15.80
N VAL A 790 3.10 -23.91 -14.79
CA VAL A 790 3.35 -22.78 -13.87
C VAL A 790 4.65 -22.94 -13.11
N ALA A 791 4.89 -24.11 -12.51
CA ALA A 791 6.16 -24.37 -11.82
C ALA A 791 7.36 -24.26 -12.78
N ARG A 792 7.25 -24.85 -13.97
CA ARG A 792 8.35 -24.93 -14.95
C ARG A 792 8.68 -23.57 -15.57
N MET A 793 7.71 -22.67 -15.76
CA MET A 793 8.00 -21.33 -16.27
C MET A 793 8.80 -20.47 -15.27
N HIS A 794 8.54 -20.61 -13.97
CA HIS A 794 9.33 -19.91 -12.95
C HIS A 794 10.76 -20.45 -12.86
N VAL A 795 10.92 -21.78 -12.93
CA VAL A 795 12.24 -22.42 -12.97
C VAL A 795 13.01 -22.01 -14.24
N ALA A 796 12.34 -21.95 -15.39
CA ALA A 796 12.93 -21.48 -16.64
C ALA A 796 13.44 -20.04 -16.51
N TRP A 797 12.62 -19.14 -15.94
CA TRP A 797 13.03 -17.75 -15.73
C TRP A 797 14.21 -17.64 -14.76
N PHE A 798 14.20 -18.40 -13.66
CA PHE A 798 15.32 -18.45 -12.73
C PHE A 798 16.63 -18.88 -13.41
N TYR A 799 16.61 -19.97 -14.19
CA TYR A 799 17.81 -20.40 -14.90
C TYR A 799 18.27 -19.38 -15.93
N GLU A 800 17.34 -18.77 -16.67
CA GLU A 800 17.69 -17.79 -17.68
C GLU A 800 18.25 -16.50 -17.07
N ALA A 801 17.70 -16.04 -15.95
CA ALA A 801 18.26 -14.91 -15.21
C ALA A 801 19.73 -15.16 -14.83
N ASN A 802 20.05 -16.37 -14.36
CA ASN A 802 21.42 -16.75 -14.02
C ASN A 802 22.30 -16.95 -15.26
N ALA A 803 21.74 -17.46 -16.36
CA ALA A 803 22.42 -17.57 -17.65
C ALA A 803 22.86 -16.18 -18.13
N TYR A 804 21.94 -15.22 -18.15
CA TYR A 804 22.19 -13.83 -18.53
C TYR A 804 23.31 -13.20 -17.69
N GLN A 805 23.29 -13.40 -16.37
CA GLN A 805 24.35 -12.91 -15.50
C GLN A 805 25.72 -13.48 -15.85
N ALA A 806 25.79 -14.81 -16.01
CA ALA A 806 27.02 -15.48 -16.37
C ALA A 806 27.50 -15.08 -17.78
N THR A 807 26.59 -14.93 -18.75
CA THR A 807 26.86 -14.44 -20.10
C THR A 807 27.44 -13.03 -20.07
N ARG A 808 26.84 -12.13 -19.28
CA ARG A 808 27.35 -10.75 -19.13
C ARG A 808 28.71 -10.71 -18.46
N ALA A 809 28.93 -11.49 -17.40
CA ALA A 809 30.21 -11.59 -16.72
C ALA A 809 31.29 -12.09 -17.68
N LEU A 810 31.00 -13.15 -18.44
CA LEU A 810 31.88 -13.68 -19.48
C LEU A 810 32.25 -12.62 -20.52
N ILE A 811 31.26 -11.88 -21.04
CA ILE A 811 31.51 -10.81 -22.02
C ILE A 811 32.42 -9.73 -21.40
N MET A 812 32.14 -9.30 -20.17
CA MET A 812 32.95 -8.29 -19.47
C MET A 812 34.37 -8.77 -19.21
N ASP A 813 34.57 -10.02 -18.80
CA ASP A 813 35.89 -10.61 -18.59
C ASP A 813 36.68 -10.66 -19.91
N ILE A 814 36.04 -11.08 -21.02
CA ILE A 814 36.66 -11.07 -22.35
C ILE A 814 37.03 -9.65 -22.78
N LEU A 815 36.15 -8.67 -22.55
CA LEU A 815 36.41 -7.25 -22.85
C LEU A 815 37.57 -6.69 -22.01
N GLN A 816 37.66 -7.01 -20.72
CA GLN A 816 38.72 -6.55 -19.83
C GLN A 816 40.07 -7.24 -20.16
N MET A 817 40.07 -8.55 -20.40
CA MET A 817 41.28 -9.27 -20.80
C MET A 817 41.82 -8.77 -22.14
N SER A 818 40.95 -8.41 -23.08
CA SER A 818 41.36 -7.80 -24.35
C SER A 818 42.15 -6.49 -24.16
N ALA A 819 41.82 -5.70 -23.14
CA ALA A 819 42.53 -4.47 -22.81
C ALA A 819 44.00 -4.75 -22.44
N ILE A 820 44.21 -5.78 -21.62
CA ILE A 820 45.54 -6.20 -21.16
C ILE A 820 46.37 -6.69 -22.35
N TYR A 821 45.78 -7.48 -23.25
CA TYR A 821 46.48 -7.94 -24.46
C TYR A 821 46.89 -6.78 -25.37
N VAL A 822 46.00 -5.80 -25.60
CA VAL A 822 46.33 -4.60 -26.41
C VAL A 822 47.44 -3.78 -25.76
N LEU A 823 47.43 -3.66 -24.43
CA LEU A 823 48.49 -2.96 -23.69
C LEU A 823 49.84 -3.68 -23.78
N LEU A 824 49.86 -5.01 -23.78
CA LEU A 824 51.08 -5.82 -23.96
C LEU A 824 51.59 -5.84 -25.42
N LEU A 825 50.73 -5.60 -26.40
CA LEU A 825 51.14 -5.52 -27.81
C LEU A 825 52.14 -4.38 -28.05
N VAL A 826 51.99 -3.24 -27.38
CA VAL A 826 52.87 -2.06 -27.58
C VAL A 826 54.34 -2.37 -27.25
N PRO A 827 54.71 -2.85 -26.04
CA PRO A 827 56.09 -3.22 -25.74
C PRO A 827 56.55 -4.43 -26.56
N PHE A 828 55.67 -5.38 -26.86
CA PHE A 828 56.03 -6.53 -27.70
C PHE A 828 56.44 -6.11 -29.12
N ILE A 829 55.64 -5.25 -29.77
CA ILE A 829 55.94 -4.71 -31.10
C ILE A 829 57.24 -3.92 -31.06
N TYR A 830 57.44 -3.10 -30.03
CA TYR A 830 58.68 -2.33 -29.84
C TYR A 830 59.91 -3.25 -29.74
N LEU A 831 59.86 -4.25 -28.85
CA LEU A 831 60.96 -5.20 -28.64
C LEU A 831 61.23 -6.02 -29.89
N LEU A 832 60.21 -6.56 -30.55
CA LEU A 832 60.36 -7.37 -31.76
C LEU A 832 60.93 -6.55 -32.93
N THR A 833 60.48 -5.30 -33.09
CA THR A 833 61.03 -4.38 -34.09
C THR A 833 62.52 -4.11 -33.84
N ASN A 834 62.91 -3.92 -32.57
CA ASN A 834 64.31 -3.70 -32.19
C ASN A 834 65.17 -4.97 -32.25
N LEU A 835 64.56 -6.15 -32.10
CA LEU A 835 65.25 -7.43 -32.30
C LEU A 835 65.62 -7.64 -33.77
N VAL A 836 64.70 -7.32 -34.70
CA VAL A 836 64.91 -7.49 -36.15
C VAL A 836 65.82 -6.40 -36.72
N TYR A 837 65.70 -5.16 -36.26
CA TYR A 837 66.49 -4.02 -36.74
C TYR A 837 67.38 -3.44 -35.65
N ARG A 838 68.70 -3.66 -35.77
CA ARG A 838 69.71 -3.02 -34.89
C ARG A 838 69.97 -1.55 -35.20
N GLU A 839 69.57 -1.07 -36.37
CA GLU A 839 69.79 0.32 -36.79
C GLU A 839 68.86 1.32 -36.06
N LYS A 840 69.29 2.59 -36.00
CA LYS A 840 68.45 3.72 -35.55
C LYS A 840 67.18 3.82 -36.41
N TRP A 841 66.12 4.44 -35.88
CA TRP A 841 64.81 4.54 -36.52
C TRP A 841 64.86 5.10 -37.96
N THR A 842 64.88 4.20 -38.96
CA THR A 842 64.79 4.51 -40.40
C THR A 842 63.36 4.36 -40.91
N ARG A 843 63.06 4.93 -42.10
CA ARG A 843 61.75 4.74 -42.77
C ARG A 843 61.37 3.26 -42.93
N ARG A 844 62.36 2.39 -43.18
CA ARG A 844 62.15 0.94 -43.27
C ARG A 844 61.73 0.31 -41.94
N LYS A 845 62.37 0.70 -40.83
CA LYS A 845 62.04 0.22 -39.48
C LYS A 845 60.64 0.67 -39.03
N ILE A 846 60.27 1.92 -39.33
CA ILE A 846 58.92 2.43 -39.06
C ILE A 846 57.87 1.67 -39.87
N PHE A 847 58.11 1.48 -41.18
CA PHE A 847 57.19 0.72 -42.04
C PHE A 847 57.01 -0.72 -41.54
N PHE A 848 58.11 -1.39 -41.15
CA PHE A 848 58.05 -2.72 -40.56
C PHE A 848 57.25 -2.76 -39.25
N ALA A 849 57.48 -1.81 -38.34
CA ALA A 849 56.73 -1.71 -37.09
C ALA A 849 55.23 -1.50 -37.34
N SER A 850 54.86 -0.65 -38.31
CA SER A 850 53.46 -0.44 -38.70
C SER A 850 52.83 -1.69 -39.31
N LEU A 851 53.55 -2.40 -40.19
CA LEU A 851 53.08 -3.66 -40.77
C LEU A 851 52.91 -4.74 -39.69
N LEU A 852 53.87 -4.84 -38.78
CA LEU A 852 53.82 -5.77 -37.65
C LEU A 852 52.67 -5.45 -36.70
N THR A 853 52.40 -4.17 -36.43
CA THR A 853 51.25 -3.72 -35.65
C THR A 853 49.94 -4.10 -36.34
N ALA A 854 49.81 -3.81 -37.64
CA ALA A 854 48.63 -4.17 -38.41
C ALA A 854 48.42 -5.69 -38.44
N PHE A 855 49.50 -6.46 -38.57
CA PHE A 855 49.46 -7.92 -38.54
C PHE A 855 49.05 -8.47 -37.17
N THR A 856 49.66 -8.01 -36.07
CA THR A 856 49.36 -8.51 -34.72
C THR A 856 47.96 -8.09 -34.25
N VAL A 857 47.52 -6.88 -34.57
CA VAL A 857 46.14 -6.43 -34.33
C VAL A 857 45.16 -7.23 -35.19
N GLY A 858 45.47 -7.46 -36.47
CA GLY A 858 44.66 -8.30 -37.35
C GLY A 858 44.54 -9.74 -36.83
N LEU A 859 45.67 -10.33 -36.42
CA LEU A 859 45.71 -11.65 -35.81
C LEU A 859 44.91 -11.70 -34.51
N PHE A 860 45.02 -10.67 -33.66
CA PHE A 860 44.24 -10.55 -32.44
C PHE A 860 42.74 -10.48 -32.72
N ILE A 861 42.30 -9.71 -33.72
CA ILE A 861 40.90 -9.63 -34.14
C ILE A 861 40.38 -10.99 -34.64
N VAL A 862 41.21 -11.75 -35.35
CA VAL A 862 40.81 -13.07 -35.89
C VAL A 862 40.77 -14.15 -34.81
N ILE A 863 41.73 -14.15 -33.87
CA ILE A 863 41.85 -15.20 -32.85
C ILE A 863 40.99 -14.91 -31.62
N HIS A 864 40.91 -13.64 -31.19
CA HIS A 864 40.26 -13.27 -29.94
C HIS A 864 38.75 -13.03 -30.16
N PRO A 865 37.86 -13.60 -29.33
CA PRO A 865 36.40 -13.50 -29.51
C PRO A 865 35.84 -12.08 -29.31
N VAL A 866 36.67 -11.10 -28.97
CA VAL A 866 36.28 -9.68 -28.80
C VAL A 866 35.75 -9.08 -30.11
N ALA A 867 36.22 -9.58 -31.25
CA ALA A 867 35.75 -9.12 -32.56
C ALA A 867 34.29 -9.47 -32.83
N VAL A 868 33.76 -10.49 -32.17
CA VAL A 868 32.38 -10.96 -32.36
C VAL A 868 31.47 -10.54 -31.21
N LEU A 869 32.02 -10.41 -29.99
CA LEU A 869 31.24 -10.09 -28.79
C LEU A 869 31.07 -8.60 -28.52
N ALA A 870 32.02 -7.77 -28.96
CA ALA A 870 31.91 -6.33 -28.79
C ALA A 870 30.97 -5.73 -29.84
N THR A 871 30.06 -4.86 -29.41
CA THR A 871 29.22 -4.06 -30.32
C THR A 871 30.04 -3.17 -31.26
N ASN A 872 31.22 -2.73 -30.83
CA ASN A 872 32.17 -2.00 -31.69
C ASN A 872 33.62 -2.31 -31.30
N THR A 873 34.17 -3.36 -31.91
CA THR A 873 35.54 -3.82 -31.66
C THR A 873 36.59 -2.75 -31.95
N PHE A 874 36.43 -1.96 -33.00
CA PHE A 874 37.40 -0.93 -33.39
C PHE A 874 37.46 0.22 -32.39
N MET A 875 36.32 0.66 -31.84
CA MET A 875 36.32 1.68 -30.79
C MET A 875 37.00 1.19 -29.51
N ILE A 876 36.75 -0.07 -29.11
CA ILE A 876 37.35 -0.64 -27.91
C ILE A 876 38.88 -0.72 -28.07
N ILE A 877 39.36 -1.27 -29.19
CA ILE A 877 40.80 -1.34 -29.48
C ILE A 877 41.40 0.06 -29.58
N GLY A 878 40.74 0.99 -30.28
CA GLY A 878 41.19 2.38 -30.40
C GLY A 878 41.29 3.09 -29.06
N GLY A 879 40.30 2.89 -28.17
CA GLY A 879 40.31 3.41 -26.81
C GLY A 879 41.45 2.86 -25.96
N TYR A 880 41.70 1.55 -26.03
CA TYR A 880 42.81 0.92 -25.30
C TYR A 880 44.18 1.33 -25.85
N LEU A 881 44.32 1.52 -27.17
CA LEU A 881 45.53 2.08 -27.77
C LEU A 881 45.74 3.53 -27.31
N ALA A 882 44.70 4.36 -27.32
CA ALA A 882 44.76 5.73 -26.83
C ALA A 882 45.16 5.80 -25.34
N LEU A 883 44.57 4.93 -24.50
CA LEU A 883 44.95 4.79 -23.09
C LEU A 883 46.42 4.39 -22.95
N SER A 884 46.87 3.41 -23.73
CA SER A 884 48.24 2.90 -23.70
C SER A 884 49.26 3.97 -24.12
N PHE A 885 49.00 4.70 -25.20
CA PHE A 885 49.82 5.85 -25.62
C PHE A 885 49.80 6.96 -24.57
N GLY A 886 48.65 7.22 -23.95
CA GLY A 886 48.52 8.17 -22.84
C GLY A 886 49.39 7.81 -21.64
N LEU A 887 49.40 6.53 -21.24
CA LEU A 887 50.25 6.02 -20.15
C LEU A 887 51.74 6.12 -20.49
N ILE A 888 52.13 5.82 -21.73
CA ILE A 888 53.54 5.95 -22.18
C ILE A 888 53.98 7.42 -22.20
N LEU A 889 53.14 8.33 -22.71
CA LEU A 889 53.39 9.77 -22.68
C LEU A 889 53.51 10.30 -21.25
N ALA A 890 52.61 9.87 -20.36
CA ALA A 890 52.65 10.22 -18.94
C ALA A 890 53.95 9.70 -18.29
N PHE A 891 54.37 8.47 -18.60
CA PHE A 891 55.62 7.91 -18.12
C PHE A 891 56.84 8.68 -18.62
N ILE A 892 56.90 9.03 -19.91
CA ILE A 892 58.00 9.83 -20.48
C ILE A 892 58.05 11.22 -19.85
N ALA A 893 56.89 11.88 -19.72
CA ALA A 893 56.79 13.18 -19.09
C ALA A 893 57.27 13.10 -17.63
N PHE A 894 56.78 12.13 -16.86
CA PHE A 894 57.19 11.91 -15.48
C PHE A 894 58.68 11.58 -15.36
N SER A 895 59.22 10.75 -16.24
CA SER A 895 60.64 10.41 -16.29
C SER A 895 61.51 11.64 -16.55
N ARG A 896 61.12 12.48 -17.51
CA ARG A 896 61.82 13.76 -17.79
C ARG A 896 61.72 14.73 -16.63
N THR A 897 60.53 14.92 -16.07
CA THR A 897 60.33 15.81 -14.92
C THR A 897 61.10 15.29 -13.70
N TYR A 898 61.12 13.99 -13.46
CA TYR A 898 61.91 13.38 -12.39
C TYR A 898 63.41 13.54 -12.63
N GLY A 899 63.87 13.40 -13.87
CA GLY A 899 65.24 13.69 -14.28
C GLY A 899 65.64 15.15 -14.00
N GLN A 900 64.81 16.11 -14.38
CA GLN A 900 65.01 17.53 -14.07
C GLN A 900 64.99 17.81 -12.56
N LEU A 901 64.05 17.21 -11.82
CA LEU A 901 64.02 17.28 -10.36
C LEU A 901 65.26 16.64 -9.72
N ARG A 902 65.88 15.65 -10.35
CA ARG A 902 67.14 15.03 -9.89
C ARG A 902 68.33 15.97 -10.14
N GLU A 903 68.38 16.67 -11.27
CA GLU A 903 69.39 17.72 -11.53
C GLU A 903 69.27 18.90 -10.55
N ILE A 904 68.07 19.47 -10.40
CA ILE A 904 67.82 20.57 -9.45
C ILE A 904 68.17 20.17 -8.00
N ARG A 905 67.89 18.91 -7.62
CA ARG A 905 68.22 18.36 -6.30
C ARG A 905 69.73 18.18 -6.13
N ARG A 906 70.45 17.71 -7.16
CA ARG A 906 71.92 17.61 -7.14
C ARG A 906 72.57 18.97 -6.96
N GLU A 907 72.03 20.01 -7.61
CA GLU A 907 72.52 21.39 -7.46
C GLU A 907 72.28 21.97 -6.05
N ARG A 908 71.16 21.63 -5.39
CA ARG A 908 70.79 22.22 -4.08
C ARG A 908 71.23 21.45 -2.84
N ILE A 909 71.31 20.11 -2.87
CA ILE A 909 71.46 19.27 -1.66
C ILE A 909 72.73 18.40 -1.68
N GLY A 910 73.38 18.19 -2.83
CA GLY A 910 74.64 17.42 -2.94
C GLY A 910 74.48 15.90 -3.02
N ILE A 911 75.57 15.20 -3.39
CA ILE A 911 75.58 13.79 -3.83
C ILE A 911 75.76 12.84 -2.61
N HIS A 912 74.74 12.66 -1.78
CA HIS A 912 74.82 11.78 -0.60
C HIS A 912 73.65 10.79 -0.45
N PHE A 913 73.32 10.05 -1.51
CA PHE A 913 72.50 8.83 -1.41
C PHE A 913 73.01 7.74 -2.37
N ILE A 914 73.08 6.50 -1.89
CA ILE A 914 73.36 5.33 -2.74
C ILE A 914 72.15 5.10 -3.65
N GLU A 915 72.33 5.41 -4.94
CA GLU A 915 71.35 5.20 -5.99
C GLU A 915 71.43 3.74 -6.47
N ARG A 916 70.43 2.92 -6.15
CA ARG A 916 70.26 1.61 -6.80
C ARG A 916 69.33 1.82 -8.00
N GLU A 917 69.92 1.95 -9.19
CA GLU A 917 69.21 2.01 -10.46
C GLU A 917 68.38 0.73 -10.64
N ARG A 918 67.05 0.87 -10.75
CA ARG A 918 66.13 -0.27 -11.01
C ARG A 918 65.69 -0.33 -12.47
N THR A 919 66.24 0.50 -13.36
CA THR A 919 65.74 0.71 -14.73
C THR A 919 66.74 0.45 -15.85
N SER A 920 67.96 -0.05 -15.58
CA SER A 920 68.96 -0.33 -16.63
C SER A 920 68.69 -1.58 -17.49
N ILE A 921 67.46 -2.09 -17.51
CA ILE A 921 67.11 -3.30 -18.29
C ILE A 921 66.58 -2.96 -19.71
N ILE A 922 66.41 -1.68 -20.08
CA ILE A 922 65.86 -1.31 -21.41
C ILE A 922 66.62 -0.15 -22.08
N GLU A 923 67.94 -0.21 -22.15
CA GLU A 923 68.72 0.57 -23.14
C GLU A 923 69.33 -0.33 -24.21
#